data_AF-A0A960DGT2-F1
#
_entry.id   AF-A0A960DGT2-F1
#
_cell.length_a   1.000
_cell.length_b   1.000
_cell.length_c   1.000
_cell.angle_alpha   90.00
_cell.angle_beta   90.00
_cell.angle_gamma   90.00
#
_symmetry.space_group_name_H-M   'P 1'
#
loop_
_entity.id
_entity.type
_entity.pdbx_description
1 polymer ?
#
loop_
_entity_poly.entity_id
_entity_poly.type
_entity_poly.pdbx_seq_one_letter_code
_entity_poly.pdbx_strand_id
1 'polypeptide(L)'
;MRRPPTHAAEGFAEQSTPTAGHARFIGRVGALAVFLGVGAAIAMPAAHADTESTSSSGTSTSGTASPGTDRGSGDGSDTSSSGLAGNSETSTDPSSASDSPGETSDDDAATLTGASDGDDSDRKRSRATETGPDADESDIATADSPLQSGESGAPSEVVAAEDRTNTVTAAVASASVVEVPAGALPLPDTEDRHIPVLPATTGTAAPQASVDIDDTAMSNQVSPLGTPEQIDRERIAMRTAKSLPVELMKLILRCGFLAAAEKQFALVGGPDEANRAALTDAVDEYALAAGFQQQILNPMDPAVVTQVAPPHSWYGLDVDGSRLLYDNPDTIYRFIPVNKTAEYVLTGRIYEGIPADTTFSVLEGLAGTTSTILSLQDLDVSEDGTFVITVSGQPALPGQRNHLQLTSHSTLIAARNTLGDWDIEEPMELAVHRVGGPPNSLFAQFGGFVFLGSLVNNSPFLTSLMSLIPPLGIAETPLVRGPLAALILLVRGANEQAKYMALATTDPETGEPREPNVMTEPASNAEFLANQLQSNGYFQLADDEALVLTIHPGNSGFFTVPVYNDWTITDDYWNEQTSLNNDQAVPNADGTYTMVVSVADPLVANWVSTGGLNQGIISMRFQNLDPDSEDLPRVESVLVKLEDLDDHLPADTIYLTPEERTAQLAARKAGFDKRWAPYLQA
;
A
#
# COMPACT_ATOMS: atom_id res chain seq x y z
N MET A 1 33.04 17.85 20.74
CA MET A 1 34.00 17.90 21.89
C MET A 1 33.47 18.90 22.93
N ARG A 2 33.49 18.59 24.24
CA ARG A 2 33.15 19.48 25.39
C ARG A 2 31.74 20.14 25.50
N ARG A 3 30.89 19.53 26.33
CA ARG A 3 30.00 20.19 27.34
C ARG A 3 30.83 20.52 28.62
N PRO A 4 30.30 21.07 29.74
CA PRO A 4 29.14 21.97 29.98
C PRO A 4 29.60 23.25 30.75
N PRO A 5 28.80 23.91 31.63
CA PRO A 5 28.55 23.40 33.00
C PRO A 5 27.07 23.43 33.47
N THR A 6 26.84 22.93 34.69
CA THR A 6 25.54 22.54 35.29
C THR A 6 25.10 23.40 36.47
N HIS A 7 23.84 23.31 36.90
CA HIS A 7 23.45 23.45 38.31
C HIS A 7 22.35 22.45 38.72
N ALA A 8 22.28 22.11 40.01
CA ALA A 8 21.37 21.12 40.62
C ALA A 8 20.24 21.85 41.38
N ALA A 9 18.97 21.41 41.42
CA ALA A 9 18.35 20.19 41.94
C ALA A 9 18.09 20.19 43.47
N GLU A 10 16.80 20.21 43.86
CA GLU A 10 16.27 19.66 45.13
C GLU A 10 14.72 19.61 45.07
N GLY A 11 14.08 18.64 45.74
CA GLY A 11 12.61 18.54 45.85
C GLY A 11 12.02 17.12 45.72
N PHE A 12 11.94 16.39 46.82
CA PHE A 12 11.17 15.13 46.92
C PHE A 12 9.71 15.41 47.36
N ALA A 13 8.75 14.70 46.76
CA ALA A 13 7.39 14.55 47.26
C ALA A 13 6.82 13.16 46.87
N GLU A 14 5.93 12.60 47.68
CA GLU A 14 5.49 11.20 47.56
C GLU A 14 4.18 11.02 46.79
N GLN A 15 4.11 9.91 46.05
CA GLN A 15 2.96 9.06 45.71
C GLN A 15 1.55 9.68 45.64
N SER A 16 0.92 9.54 44.46
CA SER A 16 -0.52 9.24 44.37
C SER A 16 -0.78 8.32 43.18
N THR A 17 -1.31 7.12 43.44
CA THR A 17 -1.70 6.15 42.40
C THR A 17 -3.06 6.51 41.79
N PRO A 18 -3.20 6.62 40.47
CA PRO A 18 -4.51 6.72 39.82
C PRO A 18 -5.33 5.44 40.00
N THR A 19 -6.58 5.59 40.42
CA THR A 19 -7.53 4.49 40.64
C THR A 19 -7.96 3.85 39.32
N ALA A 20 -8.24 2.54 39.32
CA ALA A 20 -8.64 1.80 38.12
C ALA A 20 -10.01 2.23 37.55
N GLY A 21 -9.99 3.20 36.63
CA GLY A 21 -11.14 3.60 35.83
C GLY A 21 -11.62 2.44 34.95
N HIS A 22 -12.93 2.15 35.00
CA HIS A 22 -13.51 1.03 34.25
C HIS A 22 -13.67 1.39 32.77
N ALA A 23 -12.71 0.98 31.94
CA ALA A 23 -12.83 1.08 30.50
C ALA A 23 -14.06 0.28 30.00
N ARG A 24 -15.03 0.96 29.37
CA ARG A 24 -16.17 0.29 28.73
C ARG A 24 -15.66 -0.57 27.59
N PHE A 25 -15.94 -1.86 27.65
CA PHE A 25 -15.59 -2.83 26.62
C PHE A 25 -16.49 -2.64 25.39
N ILE A 26 -16.14 -1.70 24.50
CA ILE A 26 -16.75 -1.60 23.18
C ILE A 26 -16.37 -2.86 22.39
N GLY A 27 -17.36 -3.52 21.79
CA GLY A 27 -17.19 -4.84 21.17
C GLY A 27 -16.24 -4.79 19.99
N ARG A 28 -15.06 -5.41 20.13
CA ARG A 28 -14.12 -5.63 19.01
C ARG A 28 -14.77 -6.51 17.95
N VAL A 29 -15.01 -5.96 16.77
CA VAL A 29 -15.33 -6.74 15.57
C VAL A 29 -14.03 -7.37 15.06
N GLY A 30 -13.99 -8.70 14.93
CA GLY A 30 -12.84 -9.40 14.33
C GLY A 30 -12.82 -9.23 12.80
N ALA A 31 -11.70 -8.95 12.12
CA ALA A 31 -10.34 -9.52 12.18
C ALA A 31 -10.11 -10.69 11.19
N LEU A 32 -10.22 -10.42 9.88
CA LEU A 32 -9.73 -11.33 8.82
C LEU A 32 -9.47 -10.65 7.43
N ALA A 33 -9.41 -9.31 7.35
CA ALA A 33 -9.93 -8.60 6.16
C ALA A 33 -9.00 -7.63 5.38
N VAL A 34 -7.71 -7.44 5.71
CA VAL A 34 -6.90 -6.32 5.13
C VAL A 34 -5.50 -6.72 4.60
N PHE A 35 -5.21 -8.02 4.55
CA PHE A 35 -4.07 -8.58 3.82
C PHE A 35 -4.47 -9.86 3.08
N LEU A 36 -5.42 -10.60 3.64
CA LEU A 36 -6.08 -11.76 3.05
C LEU A 36 -7.62 -11.68 3.20
N GLY A 37 -8.17 -10.45 3.13
CA GLY A 37 -9.52 -10.04 2.68
C GLY A 37 -10.76 -10.94 2.86
N VAL A 38 -10.95 -11.63 3.98
CA VAL A 38 -12.23 -12.30 4.28
C VAL A 38 -13.09 -11.40 5.16
N GLY A 39 -14.28 -11.03 4.68
CA GLY A 39 -15.13 -10.06 5.39
C GLY A 39 -16.54 -9.83 4.82
N ALA A 40 -17.17 -10.84 4.22
CA ALA A 40 -18.52 -10.68 3.64
C ALA A 40 -19.60 -10.55 4.73
N ALA A 41 -20.28 -9.40 4.79
CA ALA A 41 -21.39 -9.17 5.71
C ALA A 41 -22.69 -9.84 5.22
N ILE A 42 -23.09 -10.96 5.84
CA ILE A 42 -24.43 -11.53 5.65
C ILE A 42 -25.41 -10.81 6.59
N ALA A 43 -26.04 -9.75 6.07
CA ALA A 43 -27.17 -9.14 6.75
C ALA A 43 -28.41 -10.05 6.64
N MET A 44 -28.89 -10.57 7.78
CA MET A 44 -30.26 -11.06 7.92
C MET A 44 -31.08 -10.03 8.72
N PRO A 45 -32.34 -9.77 8.36
CA PRO A 45 -33.09 -8.65 8.90
C PRO A 45 -33.43 -8.85 10.38
N ALA A 46 -33.25 -7.79 11.17
CA ALA A 46 -33.75 -7.73 12.53
C ALA A 46 -35.29 -7.72 12.52
N ALA A 47 -35.91 -8.72 13.14
CA ALA A 47 -37.36 -8.76 13.30
C ALA A 47 -37.79 -7.88 14.50
N HIS A 48 -38.65 -6.89 14.25
CA HIS A 48 -39.36 -6.19 15.31
C HIS A 48 -40.34 -7.14 16.02
N ALA A 49 -40.32 -7.13 17.35
CA ALA A 49 -41.46 -7.51 18.19
C ALA A 49 -41.28 -6.91 19.59
N ASP A 50 -42.11 -5.93 19.95
CA ASP A 50 -42.17 -5.39 21.30
C ASP A 50 -42.77 -6.40 22.30
N THR A 51 -42.49 -6.19 23.59
CA THR A 51 -42.95 -7.07 24.66
C THR A 51 -44.41 -6.82 25.02
N GLU A 52 -45.27 -7.84 24.88
CA GLU A 52 -46.50 -7.93 25.68
C GLU A 52 -46.80 -9.38 26.09
N SER A 53 -47.61 -9.55 27.14
CA SER A 53 -47.70 -10.80 27.91
C SER A 53 -49.04 -11.51 27.78
N THR A 54 -49.06 -12.85 27.63
CA THR A 54 -49.79 -13.79 28.53
C THR A 54 -49.64 -15.28 28.17
N SER A 55 -49.78 -16.12 29.21
CA SER A 55 -50.01 -17.59 29.26
C SER A 55 -50.28 -18.37 27.96
N SER A 56 -49.71 -19.57 27.73
CA SER A 56 -49.95 -20.75 28.60
C SER A 56 -49.18 -22.03 28.17
N SER A 57 -49.13 -23.01 29.10
CA SER A 57 -48.93 -24.47 28.91
C SER A 57 -47.67 -25.05 28.23
N GLY A 58 -46.88 -25.80 29.02
CA GLY A 58 -46.69 -27.23 28.74
C GLY A 58 -45.26 -27.79 28.53
N THR A 59 -44.76 -28.54 29.54
CA THR A 59 -44.23 -29.94 29.40
C THR A 59 -43.07 -30.21 28.41
N SER A 60 -41.91 -30.79 28.77
CA SER A 60 -41.36 -31.29 30.05
C SER A 60 -39.89 -31.77 29.90
N THR A 61 -39.22 -32.06 31.04
CA THR A 61 -38.10 -33.04 31.21
C THR A 61 -36.77 -32.82 30.45
N SER A 62 -35.59 -33.15 30.99
CA SER A 62 -35.22 -33.56 32.36
C SER A 62 -33.71 -33.37 32.58
N GLY A 63 -33.31 -33.05 33.82
CA GLY A 63 -31.90 -32.99 34.23
C GLY A 63 -31.57 -34.00 35.34
N THR A 64 -30.35 -34.52 35.33
CA THR A 64 -29.73 -35.34 36.41
C THR A 64 -28.20 -35.21 36.31
N ALA A 65 -27.40 -35.25 37.38
CA ALA A 65 -27.69 -35.01 38.80
C ALA A 65 -26.37 -34.73 39.55
N SER A 66 -26.44 -34.05 40.71
CA SER A 66 -25.33 -33.94 41.67
C SER A 66 -25.90 -33.73 43.09
N PRO A 67 -25.36 -34.37 44.15
CA PRO A 67 -25.82 -34.11 45.50
C PRO A 67 -24.71 -33.74 46.52
N GLY A 68 -24.91 -32.60 47.18
CA GLY A 68 -24.50 -32.36 48.58
C GLY A 68 -23.14 -31.71 48.85
N THR A 69 -22.91 -31.15 50.05
CA THR A 69 -23.85 -30.83 51.17
C THR A 69 -23.11 -29.99 52.22
N ASP A 70 -23.75 -28.94 52.77
CA ASP A 70 -23.70 -28.46 54.18
C ASP A 70 -23.94 -26.92 54.28
N ARG A 71 -24.26 -26.32 55.44
CA ARG A 71 -25.31 -26.68 56.45
C ARG A 71 -25.51 -25.53 57.46
N GLY A 72 -26.76 -25.08 57.64
CA GLY A 72 -27.22 -24.30 58.81
C GLY A 72 -26.71 -22.84 58.91
N SER A 73 -27.19 -22.04 59.86
CA SER A 73 -28.40 -22.21 60.71
C SER A 73 -28.78 -20.92 61.46
N GLY A 74 -30.08 -20.59 61.45
CA GLY A 74 -30.76 -19.74 62.45
C GLY A 74 -30.55 -18.22 62.38
N ASP A 75 -31.34 -17.41 63.10
CA ASP A 75 -32.70 -17.65 63.63
C ASP A 75 -33.42 -16.33 63.97
N GLY A 76 -34.77 -16.34 63.91
CA GLY A 76 -35.68 -15.32 64.45
C GLY A 76 -35.71 -13.93 63.79
N SER A 77 -36.74 -13.10 64.03
CA SER A 77 -38.11 -13.37 64.54
C SER A 77 -38.94 -12.07 64.53
N ASP A 78 -40.25 -12.18 64.25
CA ASP A 78 -41.32 -11.28 64.72
C ASP A 78 -41.35 -9.79 64.27
N THR A 79 -42.48 -9.06 64.23
CA THR A 79 -43.93 -9.37 64.04
C THR A 79 -44.68 -8.07 63.66
N SER A 80 -45.85 -8.18 63.00
CA SER A 80 -46.99 -7.20 63.03
C SER A 80 -46.79 -5.75 62.48
N SER A 81 -47.82 -5.00 62.03
CA SER A 81 -49.19 -5.31 61.56
C SER A 81 -49.88 -4.08 60.92
N SER A 82 -51.00 -4.33 60.21
CA SER A 82 -52.26 -3.53 60.16
C SER A 82 -52.33 -2.08 59.58
N GLY A 83 -53.40 -1.82 58.80
CA GLY A 83 -53.98 -0.47 58.53
C GLY A 83 -53.93 -0.06 57.04
N LEU A 84 -54.97 -0.19 56.20
CA LEU A 84 -56.34 0.36 56.15
C LEU A 84 -56.49 1.83 55.68
N ALA A 85 -56.74 1.99 54.37
CA ALA A 85 -57.75 2.84 53.68
C ALA A 85 -58.02 4.32 54.07
N GLY A 86 -58.21 5.21 53.07
CA GLY A 86 -58.93 6.49 53.26
C GLY A 86 -58.81 7.60 52.19
N ASN A 87 -59.63 7.51 51.13
CA ASN A 87 -60.27 8.56 50.28
C ASN A 87 -59.80 10.03 50.10
N SER A 88 -60.13 10.52 48.88
CA SER A 88 -60.68 11.85 48.46
C SER A 88 -59.82 13.14 48.43
N GLU A 89 -59.80 13.76 47.23
CA GLU A 89 -60.27 15.13 46.87
C GLU A 89 -60.36 16.20 47.99
N THR A 90 -60.04 17.49 47.81
CA THR A 90 -60.27 18.39 46.64
C THR A 90 -59.36 19.64 46.67
N SER A 91 -59.45 20.51 45.65
CA SER A 91 -58.74 21.79 45.41
C SER A 91 -58.79 22.88 46.51
N THR A 92 -57.72 23.70 46.62
CA THR A 92 -57.79 25.19 46.54
C THR A 92 -56.41 25.88 46.36
N ASP A 93 -56.45 27.11 45.83
CA ASP A 93 -55.37 28.10 45.57
C ASP A 93 -55.43 29.24 46.67
N PRO A 94 -54.68 30.37 46.69
CA PRO A 94 -53.51 30.83 45.90
C PRO A 94 -52.40 31.61 46.72
N SER A 95 -51.55 32.40 46.03
CA SER A 95 -50.80 33.63 46.46
C SER A 95 -49.43 33.46 47.18
N SER A 96 -48.39 34.32 47.01
CA SER A 96 -48.19 35.54 46.16
C SER A 96 -46.72 36.04 46.09
N ALA A 97 -46.35 36.73 44.99
CA ALA A 97 -45.33 37.82 44.85
C ALA A 97 -43.83 37.50 45.10
N SER A 98 -42.82 38.17 44.51
CA SER A 98 -42.68 39.13 43.36
C SER A 98 -41.28 38.87 42.69
N ASP A 99 -40.79 39.51 41.62
CA ASP A 99 -41.05 40.83 41.00
C ASP A 99 -40.62 40.91 39.50
N SER A 100 -40.85 42.04 38.83
CA SER A 100 -40.45 42.38 37.43
C SER A 100 -40.25 43.93 37.32
N PRO A 101 -40.42 44.72 36.22
CA PRO A 101 -40.62 44.48 34.77
C PRO A 101 -39.85 45.48 33.80
N GLY A 102 -40.23 45.52 32.50
CA GLY A 102 -39.93 46.57 31.50
C GLY A 102 -38.99 46.13 30.35
N GLU A 103 -39.29 46.11 29.03
CA GLU A 103 -40.26 46.84 28.13
C GLU A 103 -39.89 48.32 27.89
N THR A 104 -40.03 48.96 26.70
CA THR A 104 -40.91 48.85 25.48
C THR A 104 -40.10 49.11 24.17
N SER A 105 -40.47 48.86 22.89
CA SER A 105 -41.75 48.85 22.10
C SER A 105 -42.16 50.27 21.58
N ASP A 106 -42.62 50.58 20.34
CA ASP A 106 -42.96 49.85 19.07
C ASP A 106 -42.81 50.75 17.77
N ASP A 107 -43.31 50.28 16.60
CA ASP A 107 -43.70 50.99 15.32
C ASP A 107 -42.61 51.45 14.28
N ASP A 108 -42.87 51.68 12.96
CA ASP A 108 -44.12 51.82 12.15
C ASP A 108 -43.95 51.48 10.61
N ALA A 109 -45.07 51.36 9.86
CA ALA A 109 -45.33 51.54 8.40
C ALA A 109 -44.52 50.75 7.30
N ALA A 110 -45.09 49.92 6.40
CA ALA A 110 -46.09 50.11 5.30
C ALA A 110 -45.49 50.64 3.95
N THR A 111 -45.91 50.25 2.71
CA THR A 111 -47.00 49.38 2.20
C THR A 111 -46.76 48.89 0.74
N LEU A 112 -47.46 47.80 0.34
CA LEU A 112 -48.06 47.42 -0.99
C LEU A 112 -47.70 48.22 -2.27
N THR A 113 -47.60 47.66 -3.49
CA THR A 113 -48.40 46.63 -4.21
C THR A 113 -47.55 45.92 -5.30
N GLY A 114 -47.92 44.79 -5.93
CA GLY A 114 -49.02 43.84 -5.69
C GLY A 114 -49.56 43.18 -6.99
N ALA A 115 -49.87 41.86 -6.93
CA ALA A 115 -50.82 41.07 -7.75
C ALA A 115 -50.63 40.97 -9.30
N SER A 116 -51.00 39.89 -10.00
CA SER A 116 -51.35 38.48 -9.68
C SER A 116 -51.45 37.71 -11.04
N ASP A 117 -51.94 36.47 -11.26
CA ASP A 117 -52.63 35.42 -10.48
C ASP A 117 -52.46 34.06 -11.22
N GLY A 118 -52.38 32.94 -10.48
CA GLY A 118 -52.77 31.58 -10.92
C GLY A 118 -52.08 30.89 -12.13
N ASP A 119 -52.31 29.60 -12.39
CA ASP A 119 -52.85 28.55 -11.51
C ASP A 119 -52.34 27.15 -11.96
N ASP A 120 -52.64 26.12 -11.16
CA ASP A 120 -52.11 24.76 -11.11
C ASP A 120 -52.24 23.84 -12.36
N SER A 121 -51.57 22.68 -12.27
CA SER A 121 -51.88 21.36 -12.87
C SER A 121 -51.23 20.92 -14.20
N ASP A 122 -50.06 20.30 -14.06
CA ASP A 122 -49.80 18.88 -14.43
C ASP A 122 -50.54 18.26 -15.65
N ARG A 123 -49.77 17.92 -16.72
CA ARG A 123 -49.71 16.51 -17.22
C ARG A 123 -48.68 16.18 -18.33
N LYS A 124 -47.96 15.09 -18.04
CA LYS A 124 -47.23 14.13 -18.90
C LYS A 124 -47.73 13.86 -20.35
N ARG A 125 -46.76 13.41 -21.18
CA ARG A 125 -46.84 12.73 -22.51
C ARG A 125 -47.01 13.64 -23.74
N SER A 126 -46.52 13.30 -24.95
CA SER A 126 -45.82 12.07 -25.42
C SER A 126 -44.89 12.28 -26.63
N ARG A 127 -43.92 11.36 -26.78
CA ARG A 127 -43.03 11.12 -27.93
C ARG A 127 -43.77 10.50 -29.12
N ALA A 128 -43.56 11.01 -30.35
CA ALA A 128 -43.63 10.26 -31.61
C ALA A 128 -42.92 11.00 -32.77
N THR A 129 -42.30 10.24 -33.67
CA THR A 129 -41.60 10.67 -34.90
C THR A 129 -42.46 10.49 -36.15
N GLU A 130 -42.27 11.29 -37.20
CA GLU A 130 -42.73 10.95 -38.56
C GLU A 130 -41.71 11.37 -39.67
N THR A 131 -41.29 10.38 -40.45
CA THR A 131 -41.05 10.33 -41.92
C THR A 131 -40.62 11.58 -42.74
N GLY A 132 -39.55 11.41 -43.55
CA GLY A 132 -39.43 11.99 -44.91
C GLY A 132 -39.87 10.97 -45.99
N PRO A 133 -39.40 11.02 -47.26
CA PRO A 133 -38.46 11.95 -47.92
C PRO A 133 -39.02 12.56 -49.25
N ASP A 134 -38.20 13.29 -50.03
CA ASP A 134 -38.29 13.38 -51.51
C ASP A 134 -36.99 13.99 -52.12
N ALA A 135 -36.85 14.01 -53.46
CA ALA A 135 -35.60 14.33 -54.19
C ALA A 135 -35.82 15.11 -55.51
N ASP A 136 -34.75 15.62 -56.18
CA ASP A 136 -34.69 15.77 -57.66
C ASP A 136 -33.24 15.99 -58.23
N GLU A 137 -33.09 16.00 -59.57
CA GLU A 137 -31.84 15.88 -60.36
C GLU A 137 -31.20 17.20 -60.92
N SER A 138 -29.94 17.14 -61.41
CA SER A 138 -29.51 17.40 -62.82
C SER A 138 -28.07 17.95 -63.08
N ASP A 139 -27.44 17.47 -64.19
CA ASP A 139 -26.39 18.01 -65.11
C ASP A 139 -25.06 18.69 -64.62
N ILE A 140 -23.84 18.65 -65.23
CA ILE A 140 -23.15 18.14 -66.47
C ILE A 140 -22.51 19.27 -67.33
N ALA A 141 -21.27 19.21 -67.89
CA ALA A 141 -19.99 18.53 -67.59
C ALA A 141 -18.81 19.04 -68.50
N THR A 142 -17.53 18.79 -68.14
CA THR A 142 -16.27 18.87 -68.96
C THR A 142 -15.77 20.26 -69.44
N ALA A 143 -14.49 20.53 -69.79
CA ALA A 143 -13.23 19.73 -69.94
C ALA A 143 -12.02 20.49 -69.29
N ASP A 144 -10.70 20.33 -69.52
CA ASP A 144 -9.82 19.59 -70.47
C ASP A 144 -8.37 19.42 -69.88
N SER A 145 -7.30 19.25 -70.67
CA SER A 145 -5.87 19.19 -70.24
C SER A 145 -4.87 19.75 -71.30
N PRO A 146 -3.53 19.75 -71.09
CA PRO A 146 -2.67 18.74 -71.73
C PRO A 146 -1.35 18.34 -70.96
N LEU A 147 -0.44 17.62 -71.63
CA LEU A 147 0.66 16.76 -71.09
C LEU A 147 2.11 17.22 -71.39
N GLN A 148 3.11 16.61 -70.70
CA GLN A 148 4.51 16.21 -71.11
C GLN A 148 5.63 16.59 -70.09
N SER A 149 6.79 15.90 -69.94
CA SER A 149 7.21 14.47 -70.09
C SER A 149 8.73 14.28 -69.77
N GLY A 150 9.15 13.11 -69.24
CA GLY A 150 10.57 12.64 -69.09
C GLY A 150 10.95 12.31 -67.62
N GLU A 151 11.31 11.07 -67.19
CA GLU A 151 12.44 10.16 -67.53
C GLU A 151 13.81 10.63 -66.98
N SER A 152 14.69 9.81 -66.38
CA SER A 152 14.82 8.33 -66.21
C SER A 152 15.60 7.99 -64.91
N GLY A 153 15.67 6.76 -64.34
CA GLY A 153 15.18 5.42 -64.73
C GLY A 153 15.60 4.32 -63.73
N ALA A 154 15.29 3.03 -64.02
CA ALA A 154 15.65 1.83 -63.23
C ALA A 154 16.70 0.95 -64.00
N PRO A 155 17.09 -0.32 -63.65
CA PRO A 155 16.36 -1.47 -63.04
C PRO A 155 16.92 -1.90 -61.65
N SER A 156 16.35 -2.77 -60.80
CA SER A 156 15.46 -3.96 -60.89
C SER A 156 16.15 -5.30 -61.18
N GLU A 157 16.06 -6.25 -60.23
CA GLU A 157 15.86 -7.68 -60.55
C GLU A 157 15.13 -8.40 -59.40
N VAL A 158 14.42 -9.51 -59.70
CA VAL A 158 13.45 -10.19 -58.81
C VAL A 158 13.44 -11.69 -59.10
N VAL A 159 13.49 -12.55 -58.06
CA VAL A 159 13.17 -13.99 -58.18
C VAL A 159 12.36 -14.46 -56.95
N ALA A 160 11.47 -15.44 -57.18
CA ALA A 160 10.46 -15.93 -56.25
C ALA A 160 10.97 -16.92 -55.16
N ALA A 161 10.06 -17.29 -54.26
CA ALA A 161 10.26 -18.35 -53.27
C ALA A 161 9.94 -19.76 -53.83
N GLU A 162 10.61 -20.79 -53.31
CA GLU A 162 10.22 -22.20 -53.45
C GLU A 162 10.34 -22.96 -52.11
N ASP A 163 9.73 -24.16 -52.08
CA ASP A 163 9.49 -25.02 -50.92
C ASP A 163 10.61 -26.07 -50.69
N ARG A 164 11.18 -26.16 -49.47
CA ARG A 164 11.30 -27.44 -48.70
C ARG A 164 12.09 -27.42 -47.39
N THR A 165 11.55 -28.20 -46.46
CA THR A 165 12.11 -28.78 -45.23
C THR A 165 13.58 -29.24 -45.25
N ASN A 166 14.34 -28.97 -44.18
CA ASN A 166 14.90 -30.04 -43.32
C ASN A 166 15.58 -29.56 -42.01
N THR A 167 15.88 -30.51 -41.13
CA THR A 167 16.42 -30.35 -39.76
C THR A 167 17.95 -30.24 -39.65
N VAL A 168 18.44 -29.41 -38.73
CA VAL A 168 19.82 -29.45 -38.15
C VAL A 168 19.69 -29.03 -36.67
N THR A 169 19.63 -29.92 -35.68
CA THR A 169 20.73 -30.54 -34.89
C THR A 169 21.80 -29.58 -34.33
N ALA A 170 22.13 -29.72 -33.04
CA ALA A 170 23.11 -28.87 -32.36
C ALA A 170 24.57 -29.18 -32.73
N ALA A 171 25.44 -28.16 -32.63
CA ALA A 171 26.89 -28.29 -32.74
C ALA A 171 27.58 -27.78 -31.46
N VAL A 172 28.53 -28.56 -30.95
CA VAL A 172 29.33 -28.24 -29.75
C VAL A 172 30.73 -27.83 -30.20
N ALA A 173 31.27 -26.73 -29.68
CA ALA A 173 32.65 -26.33 -29.86
C ALA A 173 33.50 -26.78 -28.66
N SER A 174 34.62 -27.46 -28.91
CA SER A 174 35.51 -27.99 -27.86
C SER A 174 36.82 -27.21 -27.79
N ALA A 175 37.26 -26.88 -26.57
CA ALA A 175 38.62 -26.38 -26.31
C ALA A 175 39.63 -27.54 -26.16
N SER A 176 40.91 -27.27 -26.38
CA SER A 176 41.94 -28.30 -26.65
C SER A 176 42.68 -28.85 -25.43
N VAL A 177 43.23 -30.07 -25.58
CA VAL A 177 44.03 -30.81 -24.58
C VAL A 177 45.54 -30.57 -24.78
N VAL A 178 46.33 -30.66 -23.70
CA VAL A 178 47.81 -30.71 -23.71
C VAL A 178 48.30 -31.83 -22.77
N GLU A 179 49.39 -32.54 -23.13
CA GLU A 179 49.91 -33.76 -22.49
C GLU A 179 51.44 -33.90 -22.76
N VAL A 180 52.29 -34.67 -22.07
CA VAL A 180 52.12 -35.59 -20.91
C VAL A 180 53.02 -35.09 -19.72
N PRO A 181 54.12 -35.71 -19.17
CA PRO A 181 54.63 -37.09 -19.13
C PRO A 181 54.99 -37.65 -17.72
N ALA A 182 54.28 -38.71 -17.31
CA ALA A 182 54.73 -39.89 -16.54
C ALA A 182 55.58 -39.77 -15.24
N GLY A 183 55.13 -40.41 -14.14
CA GLY A 183 55.94 -40.55 -12.90
C GLY A 183 55.37 -41.44 -11.77
N ALA A 184 55.27 -42.76 -12.00
CA ALA A 184 55.23 -43.89 -11.02
C ALA A 184 54.45 -43.83 -9.66
N LEU A 185 53.63 -44.87 -9.44
CA LEU A 185 53.15 -45.39 -8.14
C LEU A 185 54.31 -45.96 -7.28
N PRO A 186 54.23 -46.11 -5.91
CA PRO A 186 53.14 -46.81 -5.21
C PRO A 186 52.73 -46.36 -3.77
N LEU A 187 51.71 -47.04 -3.24
CA LEU A 187 51.36 -47.10 -1.79
C LEU A 187 52.33 -48.03 -1.02
N PRO A 188 52.36 -47.96 0.33
CA PRO A 188 51.85 -49.11 1.09
C PRO A 188 51.16 -48.81 2.45
N ASP A 189 50.05 -49.53 2.68
CA ASP A 189 49.66 -50.33 3.85
C ASP A 189 49.91 -49.96 5.34
N THR A 190 48.83 -50.25 6.11
CA THR A 190 48.75 -50.81 7.48
C THR A 190 48.99 -49.97 8.76
N GLU A 191 47.93 -49.98 9.58
CA GLU A 191 47.87 -50.20 11.04
C GLU A 191 48.92 -49.58 11.99
N ASP A 192 48.44 -48.80 12.97
CA ASP A 192 48.32 -49.33 14.35
C ASP A 192 47.21 -48.61 15.16
N ARG A 193 46.84 -49.14 16.33
CA ARG A 193 45.79 -48.65 17.23
C ARG A 193 46.37 -48.08 18.53
N HIS A 194 46.11 -46.81 18.83
CA HIS A 194 46.18 -46.32 20.21
C HIS A 194 45.11 -45.27 20.56
N ILE A 195 44.28 -45.62 21.54
CA ILE A 195 43.49 -44.73 22.39
C ILE A 195 44.07 -44.96 23.80
N PRO A 196 44.48 -43.91 24.56
CA PRO A 196 43.61 -43.47 25.66
C PRO A 196 43.75 -42.00 26.14
N VAL A 197 42.80 -41.62 27.00
CA VAL A 197 42.77 -40.46 27.93
C VAL A 197 42.52 -39.06 27.34
N LEU A 198 41.34 -38.53 27.68
CA LEU A 198 41.05 -37.09 27.72
C LEU A 198 41.56 -36.46 29.03
N PRO A 199 42.16 -35.27 28.98
CA PRO A 199 41.97 -34.24 29.99
C PRO A 199 41.15 -33.07 29.41
N ALA A 200 40.15 -32.59 30.14
CA ALA A 200 39.43 -31.37 29.76
C ALA A 200 40.13 -30.12 30.33
N THR A 201 40.23 -29.04 29.55
CA THR A 201 40.01 -27.64 29.99
C THR A 201 40.19 -26.64 28.84
N THR A 202 39.78 -25.39 29.09
CA THR A 202 39.93 -24.17 28.26
C THR A 202 39.25 -24.21 26.89
N GLY A 203 38.18 -23.43 26.74
CA GLY A 203 37.53 -23.22 25.45
C GLY A 203 38.42 -22.39 24.52
N THR A 204 38.65 -22.91 23.31
CA THR A 204 39.10 -22.09 22.18
C THR A 204 37.84 -21.52 21.53
N ALA A 205 37.88 -20.25 21.11
CA ALA A 205 36.76 -19.67 20.35
C ALA A 205 36.51 -20.50 19.07
N ALA A 206 35.24 -20.65 18.68
CA ALA A 206 34.93 -21.18 17.37
C ALA A 206 35.59 -20.27 16.30
N PRO A 207 36.18 -20.83 15.23
CA PRO A 207 36.71 -20.00 14.15
C PRO A 207 35.54 -19.19 13.58
N GLN A 208 35.65 -17.86 13.57
CA GLN A 208 34.80 -17.04 12.73
C GLN A 208 35.02 -17.50 11.29
N ALA A 209 33.94 -17.83 10.58
CA ALA A 209 34.01 -18.08 9.16
C ALA A 209 34.34 -16.76 8.45
N SER A 210 35.63 -16.52 8.24
CA SER A 210 36.11 -15.48 7.34
C SER A 210 35.63 -15.89 5.95
N VAL A 211 34.66 -15.17 5.41
CA VAL A 211 34.43 -15.18 3.97
C VAL A 211 35.54 -14.31 3.39
N ASP A 212 36.50 -14.93 2.71
CA ASP A 212 37.45 -14.20 1.89
C ASP A 212 36.67 -13.55 0.74
N ILE A 213 36.31 -12.28 0.90
CA ILE A 213 35.79 -11.46 -0.19
C ILE A 213 36.98 -11.07 -1.05
N ASP A 214 36.95 -11.46 -2.33
CA ASP A 214 37.94 -11.08 -3.31
C ASP A 214 37.71 -9.62 -3.71
N ASP A 215 38.61 -8.72 -3.26
CA ASP A 215 38.59 -7.27 -3.56
C ASP A 215 38.60 -6.94 -5.06
N THR A 216 38.76 -7.93 -5.94
CA THR A 216 38.76 -7.77 -7.40
C THR A 216 37.35 -7.69 -8.04
N ALA A 217 36.26 -7.64 -7.24
CA ALA A 217 34.88 -7.79 -7.72
C ALA A 217 33.90 -6.64 -7.40
N MET A 218 34.37 -5.39 -7.25
CA MET A 218 33.48 -4.22 -7.06
C MET A 218 33.29 -3.42 -8.37
N SER A 219 32.11 -3.58 -8.99
CA SER A 219 31.61 -2.71 -10.08
C SER A 219 30.08 -2.81 -10.19
N ASN A 220 29.40 -1.74 -10.62
CA ASN A 220 27.93 -1.67 -10.75
C ASN A 220 27.41 -2.46 -11.99
N GLN A 221 27.85 -3.71 -12.17
CA GLN A 221 27.43 -4.59 -13.26
C GLN A 221 26.14 -5.37 -12.97
N VAL A 222 25.71 -5.43 -11.71
CA VAL A 222 24.49 -6.12 -11.27
C VAL A 222 23.63 -5.14 -10.48
N SER A 223 22.33 -5.12 -10.75
CA SER A 223 21.39 -4.23 -10.05
C SER A 223 21.16 -4.67 -8.60
N PRO A 224 21.09 -3.72 -7.64
CA PRO A 224 20.71 -4.00 -6.25
C PRO A 224 19.23 -4.42 -6.10
N LEU A 225 18.42 -4.26 -7.15
CA LEU A 225 17.03 -4.68 -7.23
C LEU A 225 16.86 -5.87 -8.20
N GLY A 226 17.43 -5.78 -9.39
CA GLY A 226 17.44 -6.83 -10.43
C GLY A 226 18.40 -7.96 -10.11
N THR A 227 18.15 -8.66 -9.01
CA THR A 227 18.90 -9.84 -8.56
C THR A 227 18.40 -11.10 -9.26
N PRO A 228 19.21 -12.18 -9.36
CA PRO A 228 18.76 -13.45 -9.93
C PRO A 228 17.52 -14.05 -9.25
N GLU A 229 17.36 -13.82 -7.93
CA GLU A 229 16.15 -14.24 -7.22
C GLU A 229 14.94 -13.41 -7.62
N GLN A 230 15.03 -12.07 -7.60
CA GLN A 230 13.93 -11.18 -8.01
C GLN A 230 13.39 -11.56 -9.39
N ILE A 231 14.29 -11.77 -10.35
CA ILE A 231 13.97 -12.14 -11.73
C ILE A 231 13.21 -13.48 -11.81
N ASP A 232 13.57 -14.47 -11.00
CA ASP A 232 12.84 -15.74 -10.95
C ASP A 232 11.49 -15.63 -10.23
N ARG A 233 11.36 -14.76 -9.21
CA ARG A 233 10.07 -14.45 -8.56
C ARG A 233 9.14 -13.71 -9.52
N GLU A 234 9.64 -12.79 -10.35
CA GLU A 234 8.90 -12.11 -11.43
C GLU A 234 8.43 -13.10 -12.51
N ARG A 235 9.32 -13.97 -13.00
CA ARG A 235 8.97 -15.05 -13.95
C ARG A 235 7.89 -15.97 -13.39
N ILE A 236 7.81 -16.17 -12.07
CA ILE A 236 6.72 -16.92 -11.42
C ILE A 236 5.45 -16.07 -11.32
N ALA A 237 5.56 -14.79 -10.95
CA ALA A 237 4.43 -13.87 -10.83
C ALA A 237 3.71 -13.70 -12.18
N MET A 238 4.43 -13.37 -13.25
CA MET A 238 3.87 -13.21 -14.61
C MET A 238 3.17 -14.48 -15.11
N ARG A 239 3.76 -15.66 -14.90
CA ARG A 239 3.12 -16.96 -15.25
C ARG A 239 1.91 -17.29 -14.39
N THR A 240 1.81 -16.70 -13.20
CA THR A 240 0.67 -16.88 -12.29
C THR A 240 -0.46 -15.90 -12.63
N ALA A 241 -0.13 -14.65 -12.95
CA ALA A 241 -1.07 -13.65 -13.45
C ALA A 241 -1.74 -14.10 -14.76
N LYS A 242 -0.95 -14.63 -15.70
CA LYS A 242 -1.40 -15.12 -17.02
C LYS A 242 -2.00 -16.55 -16.94
N SER A 243 -2.54 -16.95 -15.79
CA SER A 243 -3.18 -18.27 -15.56
C SER A 243 -4.71 -18.19 -15.63
N LEU A 244 -5.36 -19.26 -16.13
CA LEU A 244 -6.81 -19.27 -16.36
C LEU A 244 -7.68 -18.86 -15.14
N PRO A 245 -7.38 -19.27 -13.89
CA PRO A 245 -8.14 -18.80 -12.72
C PRO A 245 -8.01 -17.30 -12.47
N VAL A 246 -6.83 -16.72 -12.74
CA VAL A 246 -6.57 -15.29 -12.58
C VAL A 246 -7.20 -14.50 -13.73
N GLU A 247 -7.12 -14.95 -14.97
CA GLU A 247 -7.82 -14.31 -16.10
C GLU A 247 -9.35 -14.29 -15.92
N LEU A 248 -9.93 -15.36 -15.37
CA LEU A 248 -11.35 -15.35 -14.98
C LEU A 248 -11.63 -14.35 -13.85
N MET A 249 -10.69 -14.17 -12.92
CA MET A 249 -10.84 -13.23 -11.80
C MET A 249 -10.66 -11.77 -12.24
N LYS A 250 -9.79 -11.47 -13.20
CA LYS A 250 -9.61 -10.14 -13.80
C LYS A 250 -10.91 -9.62 -14.41
N LEU A 251 -11.71 -10.49 -15.04
CA LEU A 251 -13.06 -10.15 -15.52
C LEU A 251 -14.02 -9.74 -14.39
N ILE A 252 -13.90 -10.35 -13.21
CA ILE A 252 -14.71 -10.01 -12.03
C ILE A 252 -14.22 -8.68 -11.42
N LEU A 253 -12.90 -8.48 -11.32
CA LEU A 253 -12.31 -7.23 -10.80
C LEU A 253 -12.68 -6.03 -11.66
N ARG A 254 -12.59 -6.10 -13.00
CA ARG A 254 -12.95 -4.95 -13.87
C ARG A 254 -14.39 -4.49 -13.63
N CYS A 255 -15.34 -5.41 -13.47
CA CYS A 255 -16.72 -5.10 -13.11
C CYS A 255 -16.85 -4.51 -11.69
N GLY A 256 -16.12 -5.05 -10.71
CA GLY A 256 -16.15 -4.57 -9.32
C GLY A 256 -15.50 -3.19 -9.14
N PHE A 257 -14.37 -2.95 -9.80
CA PHE A 257 -13.64 -1.68 -9.83
C PHE A 257 -14.51 -0.60 -10.47
N LEU A 258 -15.08 -0.86 -11.66
CA LEU A 258 -15.97 0.09 -12.32
C LEU A 258 -17.20 0.40 -11.45
N ALA A 259 -17.86 -0.60 -10.87
CA ALA A 259 -19.00 -0.38 -9.97
C ALA A 259 -18.63 0.37 -8.68
N ALA A 260 -17.37 0.30 -8.23
CA ALA A 260 -16.86 1.12 -7.15
C ALA A 260 -16.62 2.57 -7.61
N ALA A 261 -15.93 2.79 -8.73
CA ALA A 261 -15.67 4.12 -9.28
C ALA A 261 -16.97 4.90 -9.59
N GLU A 262 -17.94 4.25 -10.24
CA GLU A 262 -19.28 4.82 -10.52
C GLU A 262 -20.02 5.28 -9.24
N LYS A 263 -19.72 4.67 -8.08
CA LYS A 263 -20.24 5.11 -6.78
C LYS A 263 -19.38 6.24 -6.17
N GLN A 264 -18.06 6.10 -6.22
CA GLN A 264 -17.14 6.98 -5.50
C GLN A 264 -16.95 8.34 -6.19
N PHE A 265 -16.96 8.37 -7.52
CA PHE A 265 -16.85 9.59 -8.33
C PHE A 265 -18.23 10.11 -8.77
N ALA A 266 -19.29 9.77 -8.03
CA ALA A 266 -20.68 10.08 -8.40
C ALA A 266 -20.99 11.59 -8.50
N LEU A 267 -20.25 12.47 -7.81
CA LEU A 267 -20.40 13.92 -7.93
C LEU A 267 -19.92 14.47 -9.28
N VAL A 268 -18.90 13.85 -9.88
CA VAL A 268 -18.35 14.23 -11.19
C VAL A 268 -18.92 13.42 -12.36
N GLY A 269 -19.74 12.40 -12.06
CA GLY A 269 -20.47 11.59 -13.04
C GLY A 269 -19.89 10.19 -13.29
N GLY A 270 -19.08 9.67 -12.37
CA GLY A 270 -18.35 8.40 -12.50
C GLY A 270 -16.92 8.60 -13.03
N PRO A 271 -16.20 7.53 -13.39
CA PRO A 271 -14.89 7.65 -14.04
C PRO A 271 -15.01 8.24 -15.45
N ASP A 272 -14.04 9.06 -15.87
CA ASP A 272 -14.01 9.66 -17.22
C ASP A 272 -13.56 8.68 -18.33
N GLU A 273 -13.32 9.18 -19.56
CA GLU A 273 -12.87 8.32 -20.66
C GLU A 273 -11.44 7.79 -20.47
N ALA A 274 -10.51 8.62 -19.97
CA ALA A 274 -9.12 8.22 -19.72
C ALA A 274 -9.04 7.16 -18.60
N ASN A 275 -9.76 7.37 -17.50
CA ASN A 275 -9.87 6.42 -16.40
C ASN A 275 -10.54 5.12 -16.87
N ARG A 276 -11.63 5.18 -17.66
CA ARG A 276 -12.24 3.95 -18.23
C ARG A 276 -11.31 3.18 -19.16
N ALA A 277 -10.37 3.84 -19.86
CA ALA A 277 -9.34 3.14 -20.63
C ALA A 277 -8.33 2.42 -19.72
N ALA A 278 -7.79 3.11 -18.71
CA ALA A 278 -6.80 2.59 -17.77
C ALA A 278 -7.28 1.42 -16.89
N LEU A 279 -8.59 1.17 -16.82
CA LEU A 279 -9.20 0.08 -16.02
C LEU A 279 -8.66 -1.31 -16.38
N THR A 280 -8.27 -1.53 -17.63
CA THR A 280 -7.71 -2.84 -18.04
C THR A 280 -6.36 -3.06 -17.39
N ASP A 281 -5.47 -2.09 -17.53
CA ASP A 281 -4.06 -2.19 -17.12
C ASP A 281 -3.94 -2.16 -15.60
N ALA A 282 -4.74 -1.33 -14.91
CA ALA A 282 -4.85 -1.34 -13.45
C ALA A 282 -5.21 -2.74 -12.90
N VAL A 283 -6.18 -3.44 -13.49
CA VAL A 283 -6.55 -4.80 -13.05
C VAL A 283 -5.48 -5.84 -13.40
N ASP A 284 -4.67 -5.59 -14.43
CA ASP A 284 -3.53 -6.43 -14.80
C ASP A 284 -2.34 -6.22 -13.84
N GLU A 285 -2.06 -4.98 -13.39
CA GLU A 285 -1.06 -4.71 -12.33
C GLU A 285 -1.45 -5.39 -11.00
N TYR A 286 -2.73 -5.31 -10.61
CA TYR A 286 -3.26 -6.05 -9.47
C TYR A 286 -3.05 -7.57 -9.61
N ALA A 287 -3.20 -8.12 -10.82
CA ALA A 287 -3.01 -9.54 -11.09
C ALA A 287 -1.53 -9.96 -10.98
N LEU A 288 -0.58 -9.11 -11.38
CA LEU A 288 0.84 -9.36 -11.16
C LEU A 288 1.19 -9.27 -9.66
N ALA A 289 0.69 -8.26 -8.96
CA ALA A 289 0.85 -8.10 -7.52
C ALA A 289 0.33 -9.32 -6.74
N ALA A 290 -0.82 -9.88 -7.10
CA ALA A 290 -1.32 -11.13 -6.53
C ALA A 290 -0.41 -12.33 -6.82
N GLY A 291 0.28 -12.33 -7.97
CA GLY A 291 1.32 -13.30 -8.34
C GLY A 291 2.60 -13.20 -7.49
N PHE A 292 2.96 -12.02 -7.00
CA PHE A 292 4.00 -11.85 -5.98
C PHE A 292 3.50 -12.22 -4.58
N GLN A 293 2.32 -11.73 -4.19
CA GLN A 293 1.68 -12.04 -2.89
C GLN A 293 1.51 -13.55 -2.66
N GLN A 294 1.21 -14.33 -3.70
CA GLN A 294 1.18 -15.79 -3.63
C GLN A 294 2.50 -16.40 -3.15
N GLN A 295 3.64 -15.85 -3.60
CA GLN A 295 4.96 -16.42 -3.34
C GLN A 295 5.47 -16.11 -1.94
N ILE A 296 5.23 -14.88 -1.45
CA ILE A 296 5.53 -14.46 -0.07
C ILE A 296 4.58 -15.09 0.98
N LEU A 297 3.82 -16.12 0.62
CA LEU A 297 3.16 -17.00 1.59
C LEU A 297 4.14 -18.03 2.20
N ASN A 298 5.32 -18.27 1.61
CA ASN A 298 6.27 -19.26 2.12
C ASN A 298 7.47 -18.63 2.88
N PRO A 299 7.39 -18.44 4.21
CA PRO A 299 8.51 -17.97 5.04
C PRO A 299 9.64 -19.00 5.17
N MET A 300 9.45 -20.23 4.69
CA MET A 300 10.46 -21.29 4.68
C MET A 300 11.22 -21.38 3.35
N ASP A 301 10.94 -20.46 2.43
CA ASP A 301 11.67 -20.18 1.18
C ASP A 301 11.77 -18.64 1.00
N PRO A 302 12.41 -17.91 1.94
CA PRO A 302 12.34 -16.46 1.96
C PRO A 302 13.20 -15.83 0.86
N ALA A 303 12.63 -14.78 0.26
CA ALA A 303 13.22 -13.97 -0.78
C ALA A 303 13.11 -12.49 -0.41
N VAL A 304 13.95 -11.65 -1.00
CA VAL A 304 13.67 -10.20 -1.09
C VAL A 304 12.90 -9.95 -2.38
N VAL A 305 11.60 -9.63 -2.27
CA VAL A 305 10.73 -9.41 -3.43
C VAL A 305 10.38 -7.94 -3.56
N THR A 306 10.90 -7.29 -4.62
CA THR A 306 10.43 -5.97 -5.06
C THR A 306 9.07 -6.16 -5.76
N GLN A 307 8.06 -5.40 -5.31
CA GLN A 307 6.69 -5.36 -5.85
C GLN A 307 6.06 -4.01 -5.48
N VAL A 308 4.86 -3.68 -5.98
CA VAL A 308 4.34 -2.29 -5.92
C VAL A 308 5.31 -1.36 -6.67
N ALA A 309 5.72 -1.85 -7.85
CA ALA A 309 6.69 -1.22 -8.75
C ALA A 309 6.04 -0.94 -10.11
N PRO A 310 6.45 0.13 -10.81
CA PRO A 310 6.01 0.42 -12.18
C PRO A 310 6.51 -0.67 -13.15
N PRO A 311 6.07 -0.67 -14.43
CA PRO A 311 6.70 -1.46 -15.48
C PRO A 311 8.20 -1.19 -15.58
N HIS A 312 9.00 -2.24 -15.81
CA HIS A 312 10.47 -2.16 -15.84
C HIS A 312 11.11 -3.34 -16.60
N SER A 313 12.41 -3.26 -16.90
CA SER A 313 13.12 -4.27 -17.70
C SER A 313 14.45 -4.73 -17.08
N TRP A 314 14.68 -6.04 -16.97
CA TRP A 314 15.88 -6.64 -16.39
C TRP A 314 16.63 -7.55 -17.38
N TYR A 315 17.82 -7.15 -17.83
CA TYR A 315 18.71 -7.99 -18.66
C TYR A 315 17.99 -8.62 -19.87
N GLY A 316 17.10 -7.88 -20.53
CA GLY A 316 16.26 -8.35 -21.65
C GLY A 316 14.94 -9.03 -21.27
N LEU A 317 14.52 -8.98 -20.00
CA LEU A 317 13.19 -9.39 -19.53
C LEU A 317 12.35 -8.16 -19.17
N ASP A 318 11.32 -7.87 -19.95
CA ASP A 318 10.31 -6.87 -19.57
C ASP A 318 9.34 -7.45 -18.52
N VAL A 319 8.96 -6.62 -17.55
CA VAL A 319 8.08 -6.94 -16.42
C VAL A 319 6.93 -5.93 -16.41
N ASP A 320 5.70 -6.45 -16.46
CA ASP A 320 4.48 -5.63 -16.35
C ASP A 320 4.44 -4.92 -14.97
N GLY A 321 3.64 -3.87 -14.83
CA GLY A 321 3.52 -3.15 -13.55
C GLY A 321 2.89 -3.99 -12.42
N SER A 322 3.09 -3.56 -11.18
CA SER A 322 2.52 -4.19 -9.97
C SER A 322 2.02 -3.18 -8.91
N ARG A 323 1.80 -1.92 -9.30
CA ARG A 323 1.30 -0.80 -8.49
C ARG A 323 -0.13 -1.05 -8.02
N LEU A 324 -0.51 -0.39 -6.92
CA LEU A 324 -1.81 -0.54 -6.25
C LEU A 324 -1.96 0.39 -5.05
N LEU A 325 -3.21 0.69 -4.66
CA LEU A 325 -3.61 1.22 -3.36
C LEU A 325 -2.82 2.46 -2.90
N TYR A 326 -2.60 3.39 -3.83
CA TYR A 326 -1.63 4.47 -3.71
C TYR A 326 -0.20 3.91 -3.50
N ASP A 327 0.46 3.56 -4.60
CA ASP A 327 1.92 3.39 -4.65
C ASP A 327 2.64 4.73 -4.47
N ASN A 328 3.88 4.73 -4.00
CA ASN A 328 4.68 5.95 -3.90
C ASN A 328 5.80 5.96 -4.95
N PRO A 329 5.80 6.90 -5.93
CA PRO A 329 6.89 7.08 -6.89
C PRO A 329 8.29 7.17 -6.28
N ASP A 330 8.38 7.72 -5.06
CA ASP A 330 9.65 7.86 -4.35
C ASP A 330 10.08 6.57 -3.59
N THR A 331 9.17 5.64 -3.29
CA THR A 331 9.47 4.47 -2.43
C THR A 331 9.66 3.17 -3.22
N ILE A 332 10.81 2.54 -3.02
CA ILE A 332 11.07 1.17 -3.44
C ILE A 332 10.60 0.22 -2.34
N TYR A 333 9.50 -0.50 -2.61
CA TYR A 333 8.91 -1.46 -1.67
C TYR A 333 9.47 -2.87 -1.88
N ARG A 334 9.99 -3.47 -0.81
CA ARG A 334 10.52 -4.84 -0.79
C ARG A 334 9.88 -5.65 0.34
N PHE A 335 9.40 -6.85 0.02
CA PHE A 335 8.66 -7.70 0.95
C PHE A 335 9.39 -9.03 1.15
N ILE A 336 9.55 -9.42 2.42
CA ILE A 336 10.33 -10.58 2.83
C ILE A 336 9.44 -11.46 3.73
N PRO A 337 9.07 -12.68 3.32
CA PRO A 337 8.20 -13.52 4.13
C PRO A 337 8.96 -14.08 5.34
N VAL A 338 8.43 -13.88 6.55
CA VAL A 338 9.06 -14.33 7.78
C VAL A 338 8.05 -14.93 8.75
N ASN A 339 8.54 -15.75 9.67
CA ASN A 339 7.74 -16.45 10.67
C ASN A 339 8.62 -16.82 11.87
N LYS A 340 8.11 -16.60 13.09
CA LYS A 340 8.90 -16.76 14.34
C LYS A 340 9.38 -18.18 14.67
N THR A 341 8.98 -19.19 13.90
CA THR A 341 9.50 -20.56 14.05
C THR A 341 10.88 -20.75 13.43
N ALA A 342 11.34 -19.77 12.67
CA ALA A 342 12.66 -19.70 12.05
C ALA A 342 13.38 -18.40 12.40
N GLU A 343 14.67 -18.39 12.12
CA GLU A 343 15.60 -17.28 12.38
C GLU A 343 16.23 -16.83 11.06
N TYR A 344 16.33 -15.52 10.86
CA TYR A 344 16.78 -14.91 9.62
C TYR A 344 17.82 -13.82 9.91
N VAL A 345 18.68 -13.59 8.93
CA VAL A 345 19.59 -12.46 8.87
C VAL A 345 19.25 -11.70 7.59
N LEU A 346 19.00 -10.40 7.71
CA LEU A 346 19.02 -9.48 6.57
C LEU A 346 20.41 -8.87 6.49
N THR A 347 20.94 -8.76 5.29
CA THR A 347 22.17 -8.01 4.99
C THR A 347 21.86 -6.99 3.91
N GLY A 348 22.49 -5.82 3.97
CA GLY A 348 22.26 -4.79 2.97
C GLY A 348 23.29 -3.67 3.04
N ARG A 349 23.14 -2.71 2.13
CA ARG A 349 24.07 -1.59 1.97
C ARG A 349 23.33 -0.32 1.57
N ILE A 350 23.57 0.76 2.31
CA ILE A 350 23.24 2.13 1.88
C ILE A 350 24.42 2.65 1.05
N TYR A 351 24.13 3.27 -0.09
CA TYR A 351 25.13 3.85 -1.01
C TYR A 351 25.46 5.31 -0.65
N GLU A 352 26.01 6.09 -1.58
CA GLU A 352 26.13 7.55 -1.40
C GLU A 352 24.73 8.21 -1.43
N GLY A 353 24.60 9.33 -0.71
CA GLY A 353 23.29 9.90 -0.35
C GLY A 353 22.71 9.29 0.94
N ILE A 354 21.76 9.99 1.57
CA ILE A 354 21.00 9.48 2.72
C ILE A 354 19.53 9.46 2.28
N PRO A 355 18.90 8.27 2.10
CA PRO A 355 17.50 8.19 1.70
C PRO A 355 16.56 8.92 2.65
N ALA A 356 15.62 9.69 2.10
CA ALA A 356 14.70 10.54 2.85
C ALA A 356 13.86 9.79 3.91
N ASP A 357 13.50 8.54 3.63
CA ASP A 357 13.13 7.56 4.67
C ASP A 357 13.63 6.16 4.28
N THR A 358 13.95 5.32 5.27
CA THR A 358 14.12 3.88 5.07
C THR A 358 13.71 3.13 6.33
N THR A 359 12.74 2.23 6.20
CA THR A 359 12.11 1.51 7.31
C THR A 359 11.94 0.02 7.03
N PHE A 360 12.14 -0.80 8.06
CA PHE A 360 11.84 -2.23 8.08
C PHE A 360 10.70 -2.49 9.07
N SER A 361 9.47 -2.68 8.55
CA SER A 361 8.28 -2.95 9.35
C SER A 361 7.99 -4.45 9.43
N VAL A 362 7.97 -5.03 10.64
CA VAL A 362 7.39 -6.36 10.88
C VAL A 362 5.87 -6.24 10.85
N LEU A 363 5.22 -6.90 9.88
CA LEU A 363 3.77 -6.87 9.72
C LEU A 363 3.11 -8.13 10.29
N GLU A 364 1.97 -7.97 10.95
CA GLU A 364 1.28 -9.05 11.65
C GLU A 364 -0.12 -9.39 11.16
N GLY A 365 -0.43 -10.68 11.23
CA GLY A 365 -1.73 -11.26 10.98
C GLY A 365 -2.19 -11.08 9.54
N LEU A 366 -3.50 -11.18 9.34
CA LEU A 366 -4.16 -11.02 8.04
C LEU A 366 -4.72 -9.58 7.86
N ALA A 367 -4.17 -8.64 8.62
CA ALA A 367 -4.39 -7.20 8.52
C ALA A 367 -3.08 -6.43 8.26
N GLY A 368 -1.91 -7.08 8.37
CA GLY A 368 -0.60 -6.45 8.15
C GLY A 368 -0.24 -5.35 9.15
N THR A 369 -0.87 -5.33 10.33
CA THR A 369 -0.63 -4.32 11.37
C THR A 369 0.83 -4.36 11.80
N THR A 370 1.50 -3.20 11.81
CA THR A 370 2.93 -3.12 12.12
C THR A 370 3.17 -3.29 13.62
N SER A 371 3.98 -4.29 14.02
CA SER A 371 4.30 -4.58 15.44
C SER A 371 5.72 -4.21 15.86
N THR A 372 6.63 -3.98 14.90
CA THR A 372 7.98 -3.47 15.14
C THR A 372 8.42 -2.70 13.90
N ILE A 373 9.07 -1.55 14.08
CA ILE A 373 9.76 -0.78 13.04
C ILE A 373 11.21 -0.64 13.45
N LEU A 374 12.12 -0.80 12.51
CA LEU A 374 13.50 -0.32 12.58
C LEU A 374 13.70 0.68 11.43
N SER A 375 13.97 1.94 11.74
CA SER A 375 14.23 2.98 10.73
C SER A 375 15.74 3.20 10.54
N LEU A 376 16.12 3.94 9.49
CA LEU A 376 17.51 4.29 9.21
C LEU A 376 18.19 5.08 10.34
N GLN A 377 17.43 5.87 11.10
CA GLN A 377 17.94 6.61 12.26
C GLN A 377 18.20 5.68 13.47
N ASP A 378 17.49 4.55 13.53
CA ASP A 378 17.68 3.53 14.57
C ASP A 378 18.65 2.40 14.22
N LEU A 379 19.02 2.29 12.94
CA LEU A 379 19.92 1.29 12.39
C LEU A 379 21.40 1.64 12.65
N ASP A 380 22.15 0.73 13.25
CA ASP A 380 23.62 0.80 13.26
C ASP A 380 24.15 0.39 11.87
N VAL A 381 24.66 1.35 11.11
CA VAL A 381 25.30 1.15 9.80
C VAL A 381 26.82 1.30 9.93
N SER A 382 27.57 0.48 9.20
CA SER A 382 29.04 0.48 9.20
C SER A 382 29.62 1.65 8.39
N GLU A 383 30.91 1.97 8.60
CA GLU A 383 31.61 3.07 7.89
C GLU A 383 31.66 2.91 6.36
N ASP A 384 31.41 1.70 5.84
CA ASP A 384 31.34 1.36 4.40
C ASP A 384 29.91 1.33 3.83
N GLY A 385 28.91 1.72 4.63
CA GLY A 385 27.48 1.69 4.28
C GLY A 385 26.79 0.34 4.54
N THR A 386 27.51 -0.71 4.95
CA THR A 386 26.91 -2.04 5.15
C THR A 386 26.18 -2.18 6.49
N PHE A 387 25.09 -2.95 6.50
CA PHE A 387 24.34 -3.28 7.71
C PHE A 387 23.90 -4.75 7.75
N VAL A 388 23.71 -5.25 8.97
CA VAL A 388 23.20 -6.59 9.25
C VAL A 388 22.08 -6.47 10.28
N ILE A 389 20.89 -6.99 9.97
CA ILE A 389 19.72 -7.02 10.86
C ILE A 389 19.42 -8.48 11.21
N THR A 390 19.31 -8.77 12.49
CA THR A 390 18.92 -10.09 12.99
C THR A 390 17.41 -10.17 13.20
N VAL A 391 16.79 -11.29 12.81
CA VAL A 391 15.33 -11.45 12.84
C VAL A 391 14.97 -12.77 13.51
N SER A 392 14.25 -12.74 14.64
CA SER A 392 13.97 -13.95 15.43
C SER A 392 12.71 -13.84 16.29
N GLY A 393 12.25 -14.96 16.85
CA GLY A 393 11.21 -14.94 17.89
C GLY A 393 11.67 -14.47 19.28
N GLN A 394 12.97 -14.31 19.50
CA GLN A 394 13.55 -13.80 20.75
C GLN A 394 13.51 -12.27 20.79
N PRO A 395 13.50 -11.64 21.98
CA PRO A 395 13.77 -10.21 22.10
C PRO A 395 15.25 -9.89 21.81
N ALA A 396 15.52 -8.64 21.44
CA ALA A 396 16.88 -8.13 21.26
C ALA A 396 17.74 -8.31 22.52
N LEU A 397 19.02 -8.63 22.35
CA LEU A 397 20.00 -8.64 23.44
C LEU A 397 20.30 -7.21 23.93
N PRO A 398 20.71 -7.01 25.19
CA PRO A 398 21.05 -5.68 25.69
C PRO A 398 22.12 -4.97 24.84
N GLY A 399 21.74 -3.87 24.19
CA GLY A 399 22.60 -3.09 23.29
C GLY A 399 22.56 -3.50 21.81
N GLN A 400 21.76 -4.49 21.43
CA GLN A 400 21.60 -4.93 20.03
C GLN A 400 20.50 -4.10 19.33
N ARG A 401 20.86 -3.01 18.64
CA ARG A 401 19.89 -2.16 17.92
C ARG A 401 19.33 -2.83 16.68
N ASN A 402 20.17 -3.50 15.88
CA ASN A 402 19.78 -4.15 14.63
C ASN A 402 19.06 -5.49 14.86
N HIS A 403 17.88 -5.44 15.45
CA HIS A 403 17.04 -6.60 15.72
C HIS A 403 15.56 -6.35 15.41
N LEU A 404 14.93 -7.29 14.71
CA LEU A 404 13.48 -7.31 14.48
C LEU A 404 12.88 -8.55 15.15
N GLN A 405 12.11 -8.33 16.22
CA GLN A 405 11.44 -9.40 16.94
C GLN A 405 10.17 -9.85 16.20
N LEU A 406 9.95 -11.16 16.11
CA LEU A 406 8.78 -11.80 15.51
C LEU A 406 7.87 -12.41 16.58
N THR A 407 6.56 -12.28 16.41
CA THR A 407 5.54 -12.89 17.30
C THR A 407 4.88 -14.11 16.64
N SER A 408 3.86 -14.70 17.28
CA SER A 408 3.02 -15.71 16.62
C SER A 408 2.30 -15.23 15.36
N HIS A 409 2.19 -13.93 15.15
CA HIS A 409 1.38 -13.34 14.09
C HIS A 409 2.21 -12.71 12.97
N SER A 410 3.52 -12.50 13.14
CA SER A 410 4.37 -11.95 12.08
C SER A 410 4.35 -12.83 10.81
N THR A 411 4.08 -12.20 9.67
CA THR A 411 3.93 -12.85 8.36
C THR A 411 5.00 -12.43 7.35
N LEU A 412 5.44 -11.17 7.43
CA LEU A 412 6.48 -10.60 6.56
C LEU A 412 7.17 -9.40 7.21
N ILE A 413 8.33 -9.03 6.66
CA ILE A 413 8.92 -7.71 6.81
C ILE A 413 8.68 -6.91 5.52
N ALA A 414 8.12 -5.71 5.66
CA ALA A 414 8.06 -4.72 4.59
C ALA A 414 9.22 -3.74 4.77
N ALA A 415 10.21 -3.84 3.88
CA ALA A 415 11.27 -2.86 3.72
C ALA A 415 10.80 -1.77 2.75
N ARG A 416 10.83 -0.51 3.19
CA ARG A 416 10.57 0.66 2.36
C ARG A 416 11.84 1.48 2.30
N ASN A 417 12.25 1.88 1.10
CA ASN A 417 13.41 2.73 0.86
C ASN A 417 12.94 3.87 -0.04
N THR A 418 12.68 5.03 0.58
CA THR A 418 12.13 6.24 -0.05
C THR A 418 13.29 7.13 -0.46
N LEU A 419 13.41 7.39 -1.77
CA LEU A 419 14.45 8.21 -2.36
C LEU A 419 13.93 9.63 -2.60
N GLY A 420 14.57 10.63 -2.00
CA GLY A 420 14.20 12.04 -2.16
C GLY A 420 14.78 12.62 -3.44
N ASP A 421 16.09 12.81 -3.45
CA ASP A 421 16.88 13.24 -4.61
C ASP A 421 17.28 12.03 -5.46
N TRP A 422 16.60 11.84 -6.59
CA TRP A 422 16.88 10.74 -7.51
C TRP A 422 18.18 10.96 -8.31
N ASP A 423 18.70 12.19 -8.41
CA ASP A 423 19.95 12.52 -9.09
C ASP A 423 21.17 12.23 -8.21
N ILE A 424 21.02 12.11 -6.89
CA ILE A 424 22.09 11.67 -5.96
C ILE A 424 21.87 10.25 -5.43
N GLU A 425 20.70 9.94 -4.87
CA GLU A 425 20.49 8.70 -4.09
C GLU A 425 20.35 7.44 -4.97
N GLU A 426 20.82 6.29 -4.45
CA GLU A 426 20.72 4.99 -5.12
C GLU A 426 19.93 3.95 -4.28
N PRO A 427 19.25 2.97 -4.92
CA PRO A 427 18.55 1.90 -4.21
C PRO A 427 19.47 1.09 -3.29
N MET A 428 19.12 0.95 -2.01
CA MET A 428 19.93 0.15 -1.09
C MET A 428 20.01 -1.32 -1.52
N GLU A 429 21.15 -1.99 -1.31
CA GLU A 429 21.22 -3.46 -1.41
C GLU A 429 20.41 -4.10 -0.28
N LEU A 430 19.75 -5.23 -0.55
CA LEU A 430 19.10 -6.04 0.49
C LEU A 430 19.01 -7.52 0.09
N ALA A 431 19.45 -8.41 0.99
CA ALA A 431 19.32 -9.86 0.87
C ALA A 431 18.80 -10.47 2.18
N VAL A 432 18.18 -11.66 2.09
CA VAL A 432 17.68 -12.44 3.23
C VAL A 432 18.31 -13.82 3.27
N HIS A 433 18.70 -14.26 4.47
CA HIS A 433 19.20 -15.60 4.73
C HIS A 433 18.48 -16.20 5.94
N ARG A 434 17.72 -17.28 5.76
CA ARG A 434 17.24 -18.08 6.91
C ARG A 434 18.39 -18.91 7.46
N VAL A 435 18.77 -18.64 8.71
CA VAL A 435 19.89 -19.28 9.42
C VAL A 435 19.44 -20.36 10.41
N GLY A 436 18.17 -20.40 10.79
CA GLY A 436 17.62 -21.40 11.72
C GLY A 436 16.12 -21.66 11.52
N GLY A 437 15.59 -22.70 12.15
CA GLY A 437 14.17 -23.08 12.11
C GLY A 437 13.88 -24.46 11.51
N PRO A 438 12.59 -24.78 11.24
CA PRO A 438 12.21 -26.02 10.56
C PRO A 438 12.61 -26.01 9.08
N PRO A 439 12.69 -27.20 8.44
CA PRO A 439 12.90 -27.29 6.99
C PRO A 439 11.71 -26.71 6.22
N ASN A 440 11.95 -26.35 4.95
CA ASN A 440 10.86 -26.05 4.01
C ASN A 440 9.93 -27.26 3.85
N SER A 441 8.64 -27.01 3.63
CA SER A 441 7.60 -28.04 3.68
C SER A 441 6.43 -27.70 2.76
N LEU A 442 5.63 -28.70 2.41
CA LEU A 442 4.39 -28.52 1.66
C LEU A 442 3.41 -27.59 2.40
N PHE A 443 3.38 -27.65 3.73
CA PHE A 443 2.57 -26.76 4.55
C PHE A 443 3.00 -25.29 4.40
N ALA A 444 4.31 -25.04 4.29
CA ALA A 444 4.85 -23.70 4.08
C ALA A 444 4.57 -23.20 2.64
N GLN A 445 4.70 -24.05 1.62
CA GLN A 445 4.34 -23.72 0.22
C GLN A 445 2.88 -23.28 0.05
N PHE A 446 1.95 -23.83 0.83
CA PHE A 446 0.54 -23.44 0.84
C PHE A 446 0.21 -22.26 1.79
N GLY A 447 1.21 -21.60 2.37
CA GLY A 447 0.99 -20.49 3.30
C GLY A 447 0.48 -20.90 4.68
N GLY A 448 0.54 -22.17 5.07
CA GLY A 448 -0.01 -22.66 6.33
C GLY A 448 0.55 -21.97 7.57
N PHE A 449 1.82 -21.55 7.52
CA PHE A 449 2.48 -20.77 8.58
C PHE A 449 1.98 -19.31 8.68
N VAL A 450 1.41 -18.77 7.59
CA VAL A 450 0.74 -17.46 7.54
C VAL A 450 -0.71 -17.60 7.99
N PHE A 451 -1.49 -18.47 7.34
CA PHE A 451 -2.93 -18.65 7.60
C PHE A 451 -3.25 -19.24 8.98
N LEU A 452 -2.41 -20.14 9.51
CA LEU A 452 -2.63 -20.85 10.78
C LEU A 452 -1.56 -20.52 11.84
N GLY A 453 -0.83 -19.42 11.66
CA GLY A 453 0.34 -19.07 12.47
C GLY A 453 0.08 -19.01 13.98
N SER A 454 -1.06 -18.44 14.39
CA SER A 454 -1.46 -18.37 15.80
C SER A 454 -1.59 -19.74 16.49
N LEU A 455 -1.97 -20.78 15.74
CA LEU A 455 -2.14 -22.15 16.21
C LEU A 455 -0.84 -22.96 16.14
N VAL A 456 -0.09 -22.82 15.04
CA VAL A 456 1.11 -23.66 14.78
C VAL A 456 2.38 -23.05 15.39
N ASN A 457 2.62 -21.75 15.21
CA ASN A 457 3.88 -21.08 15.57
C ASN A 457 4.15 -21.08 17.09
N ASN A 458 3.14 -21.37 17.91
CA ASN A 458 3.23 -21.43 19.37
C ASN A 458 3.57 -22.84 19.91
N SER A 459 3.70 -23.85 19.04
CA SER A 459 4.00 -25.22 19.43
C SER A 459 5.15 -25.78 18.58
N PRO A 460 6.34 -26.04 19.16
CA PRO A 460 7.44 -26.71 18.47
C PRO A 460 7.03 -28.10 17.94
N PHE A 461 6.12 -28.78 18.63
CA PHE A 461 5.57 -30.07 18.18
C PHE A 461 4.72 -29.92 16.92
N LEU A 462 3.76 -28.98 16.89
CA LEU A 462 2.92 -28.76 15.71
C LEU A 462 3.75 -28.21 14.54
N THR A 463 4.69 -27.30 14.81
CA THR A 463 5.66 -26.78 13.83
C THR A 463 6.45 -27.93 13.20
N SER A 464 6.98 -28.85 14.01
CA SER A 464 7.70 -30.04 13.52
C SER A 464 6.79 -30.96 12.70
N LEU A 465 5.57 -31.23 13.19
CA LEU A 465 4.57 -32.09 12.55
C LEU A 465 4.15 -31.58 11.17
N MET A 466 3.88 -30.27 11.05
CA MET A 466 3.54 -29.62 9.77
C MET A 466 4.74 -29.54 8.81
N SER A 467 5.97 -29.66 9.32
CA SER A 467 7.19 -29.64 8.53
C SER A 467 7.68 -31.02 8.09
N LEU A 468 6.96 -32.11 8.41
CA LEU A 468 7.35 -33.48 8.03
C LEU A 468 7.18 -33.80 6.55
N ILE A 469 6.33 -33.07 5.82
CA ILE A 469 6.09 -33.30 4.39
C ILE A 469 6.97 -32.30 3.61
N PRO A 470 8.00 -32.75 2.86
CA PRO A 470 8.85 -31.87 2.06
C PRO A 470 8.06 -31.08 1.02
N PRO A 471 8.60 -29.96 0.51
CA PRO A 471 7.99 -29.24 -0.61
C PRO A 471 7.79 -30.16 -1.82
N LEU A 472 6.68 -29.99 -2.53
CA LEU A 472 6.34 -30.75 -3.73
C LEU A 472 6.20 -29.80 -4.91
N GLY A 473 6.90 -30.09 -6.02
CA GLY A 473 6.84 -29.27 -7.24
C GLY A 473 5.44 -29.11 -7.86
N ILE A 474 4.45 -29.89 -7.43
CA ILE A 474 3.04 -29.66 -7.81
C ILE A 474 2.49 -28.33 -7.25
N ALA A 475 2.91 -27.91 -6.04
CA ALA A 475 2.50 -26.65 -5.44
C ALA A 475 3.05 -25.43 -6.20
N GLU A 476 4.15 -25.61 -6.93
CA GLU A 476 4.78 -24.59 -7.75
C GLU A 476 4.16 -24.48 -9.16
N THR A 477 3.27 -25.40 -9.54
CA THR A 477 2.61 -25.36 -10.86
C THR A 477 1.56 -24.22 -10.94
N PRO A 478 1.31 -23.67 -12.14
CA PRO A 478 0.22 -22.71 -12.35
C PRO A 478 -1.17 -23.23 -11.95
N LEU A 479 -1.36 -24.57 -11.92
CA LEU A 479 -2.60 -25.21 -11.45
C LEU A 479 -2.85 -25.04 -9.94
N VAL A 480 -1.80 -24.72 -9.16
CA VAL A 480 -1.91 -24.44 -7.72
C VAL A 480 -1.70 -22.95 -7.42
N ARG A 481 -0.68 -22.34 -8.03
CA ARG A 481 -0.41 -20.90 -7.87
C ARG A 481 -1.56 -20.03 -8.38
N GLY A 482 -2.12 -20.37 -9.54
CA GLY A 482 -3.21 -19.63 -10.18
C GLY A 482 -4.47 -19.53 -9.32
N PRO A 483 -5.06 -20.64 -8.82
CA PRO A 483 -6.21 -20.57 -7.92
C PRO A 483 -5.93 -19.83 -6.61
N LEU A 484 -4.70 -19.86 -6.09
CA LEU A 484 -4.33 -19.16 -4.86
C LEU A 484 -4.18 -17.64 -5.08
N ALA A 485 -3.57 -17.21 -6.19
CA ALA A 485 -3.55 -15.80 -6.60
C ALA A 485 -4.95 -15.28 -6.98
N ALA A 486 -5.78 -16.09 -7.65
CA ALA A 486 -7.17 -15.75 -7.95
C ALA A 486 -8.04 -15.65 -6.68
N LEU A 487 -7.78 -16.47 -5.66
CA LEU A 487 -8.39 -16.31 -4.35
C LEU A 487 -7.96 -14.97 -3.73
N ILE A 488 -6.66 -14.67 -3.68
CA ILE A 488 -6.14 -13.37 -3.19
C ILE A 488 -6.82 -12.20 -3.91
N LEU A 489 -6.95 -12.23 -5.25
CA LEU A 489 -7.62 -11.17 -6.02
C LEU A 489 -9.09 -10.96 -5.64
N LEU A 490 -9.89 -12.03 -5.55
CA LEU A 490 -11.31 -11.95 -5.17
C LEU A 490 -11.52 -11.32 -3.79
N VAL A 491 -10.67 -11.79 -2.88
CA VAL A 491 -10.59 -11.45 -1.46
C VAL A 491 -10.19 -9.99 -1.27
N ARG A 492 -9.17 -9.56 -2.02
CA ARG A 492 -8.48 -8.28 -1.88
C ARG A 492 -9.09 -7.19 -2.74
N GLY A 493 -9.01 -7.34 -4.07
CA GLY A 493 -9.11 -6.23 -5.03
C GLY A 493 -10.44 -5.47 -4.94
N ALA A 494 -11.57 -6.18 -5.03
CA ALA A 494 -12.88 -5.54 -5.09
C ALA A 494 -13.24 -4.73 -3.83
N ASN A 495 -12.75 -5.15 -2.65
CA ASN A 495 -13.01 -4.46 -1.38
C ASN A 495 -11.95 -3.40 -1.06
N GLU A 496 -10.67 -3.70 -1.27
CA GLU A 496 -9.58 -2.76 -1.00
C GLU A 496 -9.59 -1.58 -1.97
N GLN A 497 -9.81 -1.80 -3.27
CA GLN A 497 -9.91 -0.70 -4.24
C GLN A 497 -11.03 0.29 -3.87
N ALA A 498 -12.22 -0.24 -3.57
CA ALA A 498 -13.37 0.56 -3.17
C ALA A 498 -13.13 1.33 -1.85
N LYS A 499 -12.35 0.77 -0.91
CA LYS A 499 -11.90 1.45 0.31
C LYS A 499 -10.89 2.56 0.02
N TYR A 500 -9.91 2.34 -0.85
CA TYR A 500 -8.86 3.32 -1.10
C TYR A 500 -9.35 4.50 -1.93
N MET A 501 -10.21 4.28 -2.93
CA MET A 501 -10.99 5.36 -3.58
C MET A 501 -11.74 6.21 -2.54
N ALA A 502 -12.38 5.56 -1.55
CA ALA A 502 -13.12 6.26 -0.50
C ALA A 502 -12.25 7.21 0.35
N LEU A 503 -10.94 6.97 0.49
CA LEU A 503 -10.05 7.83 1.28
C LEU A 503 -9.98 9.25 0.70
N ALA A 504 -10.14 9.40 -0.62
CA ALA A 504 -10.21 10.68 -1.30
C ALA A 504 -11.67 11.18 -1.42
N THR A 505 -12.60 10.32 -1.84
CA THR A 505 -13.96 10.74 -2.23
C THR A 505 -14.99 10.76 -1.09
N THR A 506 -14.71 10.14 0.06
CA THR A 506 -15.68 9.96 1.15
C THR A 506 -15.10 10.47 2.46
N ASP A 507 -15.93 11.12 3.27
CA ASP A 507 -15.56 11.48 4.63
C ASP A 507 -15.69 10.30 5.61
N PRO A 508 -14.66 9.95 6.40
CA PRO A 508 -14.67 8.73 7.22
C PRO A 508 -15.47 8.86 8.53
N GLU A 509 -15.81 10.08 8.96
CA GLU A 509 -16.63 10.28 10.17
C GLU A 509 -18.13 10.30 9.84
N THR A 510 -18.50 10.99 8.76
CA THR A 510 -19.90 11.18 8.35
C THR A 510 -20.37 10.13 7.34
N GLY A 511 -19.47 9.60 6.50
CA GLY A 511 -19.79 8.71 5.39
C GLY A 511 -20.31 9.42 4.13
N GLU A 512 -20.36 10.76 4.13
CA GLU A 512 -20.84 11.56 3.00
C GLU A 512 -19.75 11.74 1.91
N PRO A 513 -20.13 11.96 0.64
CA PRO A 513 -19.20 12.33 -0.42
C PRO A 513 -18.50 13.66 -0.15
N ARG A 514 -17.25 13.78 -0.60
CA ARG A 514 -16.47 15.02 -0.64
C ARG A 514 -16.54 15.64 -2.03
N GLU A 515 -16.56 16.97 -2.09
CA GLU A 515 -16.45 17.70 -3.36
C GLU A 515 -15.08 17.48 -4.01
N PRO A 516 -14.98 17.53 -5.35
CA PRO A 516 -13.69 17.49 -6.06
C PRO A 516 -12.87 18.76 -5.80
N ASN A 517 -11.57 18.68 -6.09
CA ASN A 517 -10.59 19.77 -5.94
C ASN A 517 -10.40 20.25 -4.48
N VAL A 518 -10.69 19.39 -3.51
CA VAL A 518 -10.47 19.62 -2.08
C VAL A 518 -9.56 18.53 -1.50
N MET A 519 -8.48 18.94 -0.84
CA MET A 519 -7.61 18.05 -0.06
C MET A 519 -8.07 17.98 1.40
N THR A 520 -7.91 16.84 2.06
CA THR A 520 -8.03 16.76 3.53
C THR A 520 -6.81 17.33 4.23
N GLU A 521 -6.96 17.72 5.49
CA GLU A 521 -5.81 17.82 6.39
C GLU A 521 -5.13 16.44 6.57
N PRO A 522 -3.82 16.39 6.88
CA PRO A 522 -3.09 15.13 7.04
C PRO A 522 -3.57 14.30 8.24
N ALA A 523 -3.98 13.05 7.96
CA ALA A 523 -4.50 12.11 8.97
C ALA A 523 -3.85 10.72 8.87
N SER A 524 -3.92 9.93 9.93
CA SER A 524 -3.42 8.54 9.92
C SER A 524 -4.46 7.60 9.33
N ASN A 525 -4.40 7.42 8.01
CA ASN A 525 -5.41 6.71 7.23
C ASN A 525 -5.15 5.19 7.09
N ALA A 526 -4.10 4.66 7.74
CA ALA A 526 -3.62 3.29 7.52
C ALA A 526 -3.10 2.60 8.80
N GLU A 527 -3.64 1.40 9.11
CA GLU A 527 -3.19 0.50 10.20
C GLU A 527 -1.72 0.01 10.07
N PHE A 528 -1.04 0.40 8.99
CA PHE A 528 0.26 -0.09 8.55
C PHE A 528 1.41 0.90 8.80
N LEU A 529 1.13 2.19 8.98
CA LEU A 529 2.11 3.28 8.86
C LEU A 529 2.14 4.14 10.14
N ALA A 530 2.85 3.67 11.17
CA ALA A 530 2.85 4.29 12.49
C ALA A 530 3.58 5.64 12.60
N ASN A 531 4.40 6.01 11.62
CA ASN A 531 5.21 7.24 11.57
C ASN A 531 4.88 8.14 10.35
N GLN A 532 3.68 7.99 9.77
CA GLN A 532 3.27 8.70 8.56
C GLN A 532 1.84 9.22 8.63
N LEU A 533 1.58 10.37 8.00
CA LEU A 533 0.25 10.95 7.80
C LEU A 533 -0.04 11.07 6.30
N GLN A 534 -1.32 11.13 5.94
CA GLN A 534 -1.77 11.27 4.54
C GLN A 534 -2.82 12.36 4.41
N SER A 535 -2.64 13.23 3.42
CA SER A 535 -3.68 14.13 2.91
C SER A 535 -4.20 13.54 1.60
N ASN A 536 -5.52 13.40 1.47
CA ASN A 536 -6.17 12.77 0.32
C ASN A 536 -7.19 13.74 -0.29
N GLY A 537 -7.33 13.68 -1.61
CA GLY A 537 -8.34 14.41 -2.36
C GLY A 537 -8.42 13.89 -3.79
N TYR A 538 -9.43 14.28 -4.54
CA TYR A 538 -9.57 13.93 -5.96
C TYR A 538 -9.90 15.19 -6.75
N PHE A 539 -9.46 15.23 -8.01
CA PHE A 539 -9.56 16.42 -8.84
C PHE A 539 -10.48 16.21 -10.04
N GLN A 540 -11.05 17.32 -10.49
CA GLN A 540 -11.80 17.46 -11.74
C GLN A 540 -11.45 18.82 -12.32
N LEU A 541 -10.59 18.84 -13.32
CA LEU A 541 -9.99 20.06 -13.89
C LEU A 541 -10.31 20.16 -15.38
N ALA A 542 -10.75 21.34 -15.83
CA ALA A 542 -10.70 21.69 -17.25
C ALA A 542 -9.25 21.98 -17.69
N ASP A 543 -9.01 21.97 -19.01
CA ASP A 543 -7.68 22.20 -19.60
C ASP A 543 -7.10 23.60 -19.28
N ASP A 544 -7.95 24.54 -18.86
CA ASP A 544 -7.63 25.92 -18.47
C ASP A 544 -7.63 26.13 -16.93
N GLU A 545 -7.67 25.05 -16.14
CA GLU A 545 -7.74 25.08 -14.67
C GLU A 545 -6.52 24.44 -13.99
N ALA A 546 -6.24 24.89 -12.77
CA ALA A 546 -5.23 24.32 -11.89
C ALA A 546 -5.73 24.20 -10.45
N LEU A 547 -5.28 23.15 -9.77
CA LEU A 547 -5.41 23.01 -8.32
C LEU A 547 -4.10 23.47 -7.67
N VAL A 548 -4.11 24.65 -7.07
CA VAL A 548 -2.98 25.19 -6.30
C VAL A 548 -3.04 24.59 -4.90
N LEU A 549 -1.93 23.98 -4.46
CA LEU A 549 -1.78 23.41 -3.13
C LEU A 549 -0.76 24.22 -2.33
N THR A 550 -1.13 24.68 -1.14
CA THR A 550 -0.20 25.28 -0.17
C THR A 550 0.06 24.26 0.94
N ILE A 551 1.32 23.86 1.08
CA ILE A 551 1.75 22.76 1.93
C ILE A 551 2.58 23.33 3.09
N HIS A 552 2.10 23.11 4.31
CA HIS A 552 2.88 23.32 5.52
C HIS A 552 3.50 21.97 5.92
N PRO A 553 4.82 21.76 5.79
CA PRO A 553 5.45 20.47 6.09
C PRO A 553 5.48 20.14 7.59
N GLY A 554 5.34 21.15 8.47
CA GLY A 554 5.48 20.98 9.93
C GLY A 554 6.79 20.27 10.28
N ASN A 555 6.71 19.25 11.14
CA ASN A 555 7.83 18.41 11.52
C ASN A 555 8.13 17.22 10.57
N SER A 556 7.50 17.13 9.40
CA SER A 556 7.78 16.02 8.46
C SER A 556 9.18 16.13 7.87
N GLY A 557 9.96 15.05 7.99
CA GLY A 557 11.27 14.93 7.34
C GLY A 557 11.19 14.63 5.84
N PHE A 558 10.00 14.26 5.33
CA PHE A 558 9.73 14.07 3.90
C PHE A 558 8.23 14.25 3.60
N PHE A 559 7.89 14.85 2.46
CA PHE A 559 6.57 14.77 1.85
C PHE A 559 6.61 14.65 0.32
N THR A 560 5.53 14.12 -0.27
CA THR A 560 5.40 13.94 -1.72
C THR A 560 3.96 14.16 -2.20
N VAL A 561 3.81 14.74 -3.39
CA VAL A 561 2.55 15.04 -4.09
C VAL A 561 2.49 14.24 -5.41
N PRO A 562 2.07 12.97 -5.38
CA PRO A 562 1.83 12.16 -6.57
C PRO A 562 0.37 12.21 -7.06
N VAL A 563 0.21 12.20 -8.38
CA VAL A 563 -1.06 12.01 -9.09
C VAL A 563 -1.30 10.53 -9.39
N TYR A 564 -2.56 10.10 -9.26
CA TYR A 564 -3.05 8.77 -9.61
C TYR A 564 -4.27 8.88 -10.53
N ASN A 565 -4.52 7.82 -11.29
CA ASN A 565 -5.85 7.58 -11.86
C ASN A 565 -6.85 7.14 -10.76
N ASP A 566 -8.14 7.06 -11.12
CA ASP A 566 -9.24 6.56 -10.28
C ASP A 566 -8.98 5.15 -9.72
N TRP A 567 -8.09 4.39 -10.36
CA TRP A 567 -7.66 3.05 -9.93
C TRP A 567 -6.56 3.07 -8.88
N THR A 568 -6.26 4.23 -8.28
CA THR A 568 -5.29 4.42 -7.17
C THR A 568 -3.86 3.99 -7.53
N ILE A 569 -3.51 4.11 -8.81
CA ILE A 569 -2.22 3.76 -9.41
C ILE A 569 -1.62 5.00 -10.10
N THR A 570 -0.35 5.28 -9.85
CA THR A 570 0.40 6.32 -10.59
C THR A 570 0.69 5.85 -12.02
N ASP A 571 0.99 6.76 -12.96
CA ASP A 571 1.34 6.38 -14.34
C ASP A 571 2.81 6.68 -14.70
N ASP A 572 3.10 7.38 -15.81
CA ASP A 572 4.48 7.67 -16.25
C ASP A 572 5.11 8.81 -15.43
N TYR A 573 5.50 8.51 -14.19
CA TYR A 573 6.16 9.47 -13.30
C TYR A 573 7.67 9.62 -13.55
N TRP A 574 8.21 9.01 -14.59
CA TRP A 574 9.65 9.05 -14.92
C TRP A 574 9.95 9.90 -16.15
N ASN A 575 9.09 9.90 -17.17
CA ASN A 575 9.15 10.85 -18.29
C ASN A 575 8.39 12.15 -17.97
N GLU A 576 7.35 12.10 -17.13
CA GLU A 576 6.61 13.28 -16.65
C GLU A 576 6.80 13.57 -15.16
N GLN A 577 6.55 14.83 -14.77
CA GLN A 577 6.54 15.28 -13.38
C GLN A 577 5.14 15.08 -12.74
N THR A 578 4.60 13.85 -12.83
CA THR A 578 3.33 13.46 -12.17
C THR A 578 3.49 13.16 -10.68
N SER A 579 4.70 13.33 -10.13
CA SER A 579 4.92 13.50 -8.70
C SER A 579 6.02 14.52 -8.40
N LEU A 580 5.92 15.20 -7.27
CA LEU A 580 7.00 16.06 -6.77
C LEU A 580 7.12 15.95 -5.24
N ASN A 581 8.35 15.85 -4.73
CA ASN A 581 8.65 15.73 -3.31
C ASN A 581 9.43 16.96 -2.79
N ASN A 582 9.61 17.08 -1.47
CA ASN A 582 10.28 18.23 -0.83
C ASN A 582 11.76 18.43 -1.23
N ASP A 583 12.45 17.39 -1.67
CA ASP A 583 13.86 17.45 -2.07
C ASP A 583 14.00 17.85 -3.55
N GLN A 584 12.94 17.64 -4.34
CA GLN A 584 12.81 18.04 -5.75
C GLN A 584 12.15 19.42 -5.94
N ALA A 585 11.38 19.88 -4.96
CA ALA A 585 10.62 21.12 -5.01
C ALA A 585 11.37 22.34 -4.45
N VAL A 586 10.97 23.53 -4.90
CA VAL A 586 11.47 24.80 -4.36
C VAL A 586 10.60 25.23 -3.17
N PRO A 587 11.14 25.42 -1.96
CA PRO A 587 10.41 26.00 -0.85
C PRO A 587 10.20 27.52 -1.03
N ASN A 588 9.05 28.01 -0.57
CA ASN A 588 8.75 29.42 -0.44
C ASN A 588 9.63 30.08 0.64
N ALA A 589 9.81 31.40 0.61
CA ALA A 589 10.65 32.12 1.59
C ALA A 589 10.26 31.97 3.09
N ASP A 590 9.08 31.43 3.41
CA ASP A 590 8.63 31.13 4.77
C ASP A 590 8.76 29.65 5.19
N GLY A 591 9.21 28.77 4.28
CA GLY A 591 9.33 27.33 4.49
C GLY A 591 8.08 26.50 4.15
N THR A 592 7.02 27.13 3.64
CA THR A 592 5.93 26.41 2.97
C THR A 592 6.33 26.01 1.55
N TYR A 593 5.52 25.18 0.89
CA TYR A 593 5.67 24.88 -0.53
C TYR A 593 4.34 25.15 -1.24
N THR A 594 4.37 25.91 -2.33
CA THR A 594 3.23 26.04 -3.24
C THR A 594 3.44 25.14 -4.45
N MET A 595 2.50 24.23 -4.72
CA MET A 595 2.50 23.33 -5.87
C MET A 595 1.33 23.67 -6.80
N VAL A 596 1.50 23.47 -8.11
CA VAL A 596 0.44 23.71 -9.11
C VAL A 596 0.12 22.42 -9.85
N VAL A 597 -1.02 21.80 -9.57
CA VAL A 597 -1.46 20.57 -10.24
C VAL A 597 -2.37 20.93 -11.41
N SER A 598 -1.99 20.60 -12.65
CA SER A 598 -2.73 21.03 -13.86
C SER A 598 -2.41 20.17 -15.09
N VAL A 599 -3.35 20.16 -16.05
CA VAL A 599 -3.22 19.43 -17.33
C VAL A 599 -2.19 20.10 -18.24
N ALA A 600 -2.30 21.42 -18.41
CA ALA A 600 -1.34 22.22 -19.16
C ALA A 600 -0.19 22.68 -18.25
N ASP A 601 1.03 22.71 -18.76
CA ASP A 601 2.21 23.17 -18.02
C ASP A 601 2.27 24.72 -17.94
N PRO A 602 2.15 25.33 -16.75
CA PRO A 602 2.27 26.78 -16.54
C PRO A 602 3.74 27.25 -16.45
N LEU A 603 4.71 26.35 -16.65
CA LEU A 603 6.15 26.52 -16.48
C LEU A 603 6.62 26.86 -15.05
N VAL A 604 5.73 26.86 -14.05
CA VAL A 604 6.09 26.95 -12.63
C VAL A 604 6.99 25.76 -12.24
N ALA A 605 8.09 26.01 -11.53
CA ALA A 605 9.06 24.97 -11.16
C ALA A 605 8.39 23.81 -10.39
N ASN A 606 7.50 24.16 -9.45
CA ASN A 606 6.68 23.29 -8.61
C ASN A 606 5.36 22.82 -9.29
N TRP A 607 5.34 22.72 -10.62
CA TRP A 607 4.23 22.09 -11.34
C TRP A 607 4.19 20.59 -11.07
N VAL A 608 2.98 20.02 -10.98
CA VAL A 608 2.74 18.58 -11.02
C VAL A 608 1.81 18.30 -12.20
N SER A 609 2.28 17.53 -13.17
CA SER A 609 1.48 17.09 -14.31
C SER A 609 0.34 16.18 -13.82
N THR A 610 -0.84 16.29 -14.43
CA THR A 610 -1.89 15.28 -14.23
C THR A 610 -1.70 14.03 -15.10
N GLY A 611 -0.65 13.95 -15.93
CA GLY A 611 -0.47 12.89 -16.93
C GLY A 611 -1.48 12.99 -18.08
N GLY A 612 -1.97 14.20 -18.36
CA GLY A 612 -3.06 14.44 -19.30
C GLY A 612 -4.46 14.08 -18.78
N LEU A 613 -4.60 13.70 -17.50
CA LEU A 613 -5.90 13.41 -16.88
C LEU A 613 -6.65 14.70 -16.53
N ASN A 614 -7.91 14.81 -16.93
CA ASN A 614 -8.85 15.82 -16.40
C ASN A 614 -9.46 15.38 -15.05
N GLN A 615 -9.49 14.08 -14.77
CA GLN A 615 -10.03 13.48 -13.55
C GLN A 615 -9.03 12.48 -12.95
N GLY A 616 -8.83 12.53 -11.63
CA GLY A 616 -7.96 11.59 -10.92
C GLY A 616 -7.85 11.87 -9.43
N ILE A 617 -6.87 11.26 -8.77
CA ILE A 617 -6.70 11.30 -7.31
C ILE A 617 -5.34 11.90 -6.95
N ILE A 618 -5.26 12.59 -5.81
CA ILE A 618 -4.02 12.98 -5.13
C ILE A 618 -4.01 12.34 -3.74
N SER A 619 -2.96 11.58 -3.45
CA SER A 619 -2.71 10.97 -2.14
C SER A 619 -1.31 11.33 -1.69
N MET A 620 -1.23 12.43 -0.95
CA MET A 620 0.01 12.96 -0.39
C MET A 620 0.42 12.14 0.83
N ARG A 621 1.73 11.98 1.02
CA ARG A 621 2.30 11.34 2.22
C ARG A 621 3.23 12.30 2.92
N PHE A 622 3.15 12.35 4.24
CA PHE A 622 4.10 12.98 5.14
C PHE A 622 4.77 11.87 5.95
N GLN A 623 6.10 11.78 5.90
CA GLN A 623 6.89 10.67 6.43
C GLN A 623 8.01 11.22 7.33
N ASN A 624 8.70 10.32 8.05
CA ASN A 624 9.76 10.68 9.00
C ASN A 624 9.29 11.75 10.01
N LEU A 625 8.09 11.54 10.57
CA LEU A 625 7.47 12.40 11.59
C LEU A 625 7.97 12.01 13.00
N ASP A 626 8.30 13.00 13.82
CA ASP A 626 8.42 12.84 15.27
C ASP A 626 7.01 12.77 15.89
N PRO A 627 6.61 11.65 16.53
CA PRO A 627 5.27 11.48 17.09
C PRO A 627 5.03 12.29 18.38
N ASP A 628 6.08 12.83 19.02
CA ASP A 628 5.97 13.67 20.22
C ASP A 628 5.87 15.18 19.88
N SER A 629 5.82 15.55 18.59
CA SER A 629 5.71 16.94 18.11
C SER A 629 4.26 17.44 18.02
N GLU A 630 4.04 18.69 18.41
CA GLU A 630 2.78 19.41 18.17
C GLU A 630 2.72 20.13 16.80
N ASP A 631 3.86 20.30 16.12
CA ASP A 631 3.95 20.97 14.81
C ASP A 631 3.62 20.01 13.65
N LEU A 632 2.34 19.71 13.49
CA LEU A 632 1.84 18.77 12.48
C LEU A 632 1.69 19.42 11.09
N PRO A 633 1.92 18.66 10.01
CA PRO A 633 1.73 19.15 8.64
C PRO A 633 0.27 19.53 8.36
N ARG A 634 0.06 20.44 7.40
CA ARG A 634 -1.25 20.87 6.90
C ARG A 634 -1.25 21.09 5.39
N VAL A 635 -2.43 20.99 4.76
CA VAL A 635 -2.61 21.18 3.32
C VAL A 635 -3.83 22.05 3.04
N GLU A 636 -3.61 23.18 2.38
CA GLU A 636 -4.66 24.02 1.81
C GLU A 636 -4.73 23.81 0.29
N SER A 637 -5.92 23.86 -0.31
CA SER A 637 -6.13 23.58 -1.73
C SER A 637 -7.16 24.53 -2.36
N VAL A 638 -6.80 25.17 -3.48
CA VAL A 638 -7.66 26.15 -4.19
C VAL A 638 -7.68 25.86 -5.69
N LEU A 639 -8.88 25.70 -6.26
CA LEU A 639 -9.10 25.66 -7.70
C LEU A 639 -9.03 27.07 -8.30
N VAL A 640 -8.22 27.27 -9.34
CA VAL A 640 -8.02 28.54 -10.05
C VAL A 640 -8.06 28.34 -11.57
N LYS A 641 -8.29 29.42 -12.32
CA LYS A 641 -8.01 29.44 -13.76
C LYS A 641 -6.54 29.72 -14.00
N LEU A 642 -5.97 29.15 -15.06
CA LEU A 642 -4.58 29.37 -15.46
C LEU A 642 -4.29 30.84 -15.84
N GLU A 643 -5.31 31.61 -16.25
CA GLU A 643 -5.16 33.06 -16.50
C GLU A 643 -5.13 33.92 -15.22
N ASP A 644 -5.65 33.40 -14.10
CA ASP A 644 -5.64 34.05 -12.77
C ASP A 644 -4.48 33.54 -11.87
N LEU A 645 -3.67 32.59 -12.35
CA LEU A 645 -2.72 31.83 -11.52
C LEU A 645 -1.70 32.72 -10.78
N ASP A 646 -1.22 33.79 -11.41
CA ASP A 646 -0.24 34.72 -10.82
C ASP A 646 -0.78 35.45 -9.57
N ASP A 647 -2.10 35.65 -9.43
CA ASP A 647 -2.72 36.25 -8.22
C ASP A 647 -2.78 35.27 -7.03
N HIS A 648 -2.53 33.98 -7.27
CA HIS A 648 -2.57 32.89 -6.28
C HIS A 648 -1.19 32.31 -5.90
N LEU A 649 -0.11 32.79 -6.52
CA LEU A 649 1.25 32.30 -6.32
C LEU A 649 2.10 33.24 -5.44
N PRO A 650 3.07 32.70 -4.67
CA PRO A 650 4.09 33.50 -3.99
C PRO A 650 4.85 34.42 -4.95
N ALA A 651 5.14 35.65 -4.53
CA ALA A 651 5.82 36.65 -5.37
C ALA A 651 7.30 36.33 -5.69
N ASP A 652 7.84 35.28 -5.06
CA ASP A 652 9.16 34.68 -5.28
C ASP A 652 9.10 33.37 -6.09
N THR A 653 7.94 33.00 -6.64
CA THR A 653 7.76 31.79 -7.45
C THR A 653 8.71 31.73 -8.65
N ILE A 654 9.37 30.60 -8.82
CA ILE A 654 10.29 30.33 -9.94
C ILE A 654 9.50 29.77 -11.13
N TYR A 655 9.60 30.44 -12.26
CA TYR A 655 9.12 29.96 -13.57
C TYR A 655 10.34 29.55 -14.41
N LEU A 656 10.21 28.44 -15.13
CA LEU A 656 11.23 27.87 -16.01
C LEU A 656 11.03 28.33 -17.45
N THR A 657 12.10 28.31 -18.25
CA THR A 657 11.95 28.26 -19.71
C THR A 657 11.51 26.85 -20.17
N PRO A 658 10.90 26.71 -21.36
CA PRO A 658 10.61 25.39 -21.93
C PRO A 658 11.85 24.50 -22.07
N GLU A 659 13.01 25.10 -22.34
CA GLU A 659 14.32 24.43 -22.35
C GLU A 659 14.73 23.91 -20.96
N GLU A 660 14.51 24.69 -19.90
CA GLU A 660 14.78 24.27 -18.51
C GLU A 660 13.80 23.20 -18.03
N ARG A 661 12.50 23.28 -18.37
CA ARG A 661 11.55 22.18 -18.14
C ARG A 661 11.99 20.89 -18.84
N THR A 662 12.43 21.00 -20.10
CA THR A 662 12.94 19.86 -20.88
C THR A 662 14.17 19.24 -20.20
N ALA A 663 15.06 20.07 -19.65
CA ALA A 663 16.22 19.60 -18.89
C ALA A 663 15.83 18.96 -17.55
N GLN A 664 14.85 19.51 -16.83
CA GLN A 664 14.31 18.96 -15.57
C GLN A 664 13.72 17.56 -15.78
N LEU A 665 12.89 17.37 -16.81
CA LEU A 665 12.31 16.06 -17.14
C LEU A 665 13.39 15.06 -17.58
N ALA A 666 14.41 15.51 -18.34
CA ALA A 666 15.53 14.66 -18.73
C ALA A 666 16.40 14.22 -17.53
N ALA A 667 16.61 15.10 -16.54
CA ALA A 667 17.29 14.77 -15.29
C ALA A 667 16.48 13.79 -14.46
N ARG A 668 15.19 14.10 -14.18
CA ARG A 668 14.24 13.23 -13.49
C ARG A 668 14.21 11.81 -14.07
N LYS A 669 14.18 11.68 -15.40
CA LYS A 669 14.23 10.38 -16.07
C LYS A 669 15.56 9.67 -15.84
N ALA A 670 16.70 10.37 -15.92
CA ALA A 670 18.02 9.80 -15.66
C ALA A 670 18.20 9.34 -14.21
N GLY A 671 17.67 10.09 -13.23
CA GLY A 671 17.63 9.71 -11.82
C GLY A 671 16.74 8.48 -11.56
N PHE A 672 15.53 8.44 -12.13
CA PHE A 672 14.68 7.24 -12.08
C PHE A 672 15.34 6.03 -12.75
N ASP A 673 15.99 6.24 -13.91
CA ASP A 673 16.61 5.16 -14.68
C ASP A 673 17.62 4.38 -13.84
N LYS A 674 18.39 5.00 -12.91
CA LYS A 674 19.33 4.32 -11.99
C LYS A 674 18.75 3.09 -11.26
N ARG A 675 17.43 3.08 -11.05
CA ARG A 675 16.71 2.01 -10.34
C ARG A 675 16.65 0.72 -11.16
N TRP A 676 16.51 0.83 -12.49
CA TRP A 676 16.21 -0.28 -13.41
C TRP A 676 17.23 -0.44 -14.56
N ALA A 677 18.02 0.60 -14.81
CA ALA A 677 19.11 0.79 -15.76
C ALA A 677 20.29 1.48 -15.02
N PRO A 678 21.48 1.73 -15.61
CA PRO A 678 21.99 1.35 -16.93
C PRO A 678 22.55 -0.08 -16.97
N TYR A 679 22.12 -0.96 -16.07
CA TYR A 679 22.48 -2.39 -16.06
C TYR A 679 22.26 -3.00 -17.45
N LEU A 680 23.26 -3.72 -17.95
CA LEU A 680 23.32 -4.13 -19.36
C LEU A 680 22.14 -5.06 -19.72
N GLN A 681 21.20 -4.53 -20.49
CA GLN A 681 20.17 -5.31 -21.16
C GLN A 681 20.87 -6.25 -22.17
N ALA A 682 20.63 -7.56 -22.06
CA ALA A 682 21.52 -8.61 -22.59
C ALA A 682 21.12 -9.15 -23.98
#